data_AF-A0A1Q4VME5-F1
#
_entry.id   AF-A0A1Q4VME5-F1
#
_cell.length_a   1.000
_cell.length_b   1.000
_cell.length_c   1.000
_cell.angle_alpha   90.00
_cell.angle_beta   90.00
_cell.angle_gamma   90.00
#
_symmetry.space_group_name_H-M   'P 1'
#
loop_
_entity.id
_entity.type
_entity.pdbx_description
1 polymer ?
#
loop_
_entity_poly.entity_id
_entity_poly.type
_entity_poly.pdbx_seq_one_letter_code
_entity_poly.pdbx_strand_id
1 'polypeptide(L)'
;MVLTGAGRCDVIERDEPAGGPGEIVVDISVSVISPGTERAVLLDLPTADARFPEYPGYMAAGAVRAPSSLPGGTRVAVRRARHGDVAAVPAACVRAVPDHVPLLDAAVWQLALTALHGLERGAQCPGEPVTVIGGGLLGVITRRLAAARGAPEVRAVAGSAAKAWAAETEPATTFLSTGTVGGGTPLVLDVTGSGAGLHTAVAAAADGGRVVLLGSPRSDLADVPLRQLYDRRLDLRGAHVSRVGTEEENRLGNVFFELLARGLFTVRDVLAEYPATEAPAVYRRLATDRTLVSAALRWGPDPPPGSSAASTGTAPESGPSGPVPRQAPATAASPRRTPVPSPLRFGLIGCGDIGIEDARALADAEGACLTACHDPVRQLAEDTVARYGGTHEQALGRLMARRDVDAVIIATPHDTHEPLLAAALAAGKHVLLEKPLAQDLTTARRMASAAAGAGGLTTGVLFPTRTDPRFLRARETIGAGAIGVPLGVSAHYLVDRSADYFRGGLSGRSPSTWRLSKARSGGGFLIMNLIHQIDTVRALLGREADRVYAETATSPLADAPDIEDAVTLVIRFGRVIATLTGASRVVGGDGQHIRVWGDQGHLQVLPRYAVTHRRREAAPAPGARRHPAPPEAAPAKPTAIDLRAWAFTGFARSVREGAPVDVSLHDALRTQAVVEAAYASARSGRATVPVLPTTEGGP
;
A
#
# COMPACT_ATOMS: atom_id res chain seq x y z
N MET A 1 4.06 27.93 -12.94
CA MET A 1 4.22 26.46 -13.13
C MET A 1 3.10 25.92 -14.01
N VAL A 2 3.37 24.97 -14.91
CA VAL A 2 2.40 24.40 -15.85
C VAL A 2 2.58 22.89 -15.99
N LEU A 3 1.47 22.15 -16.09
CA LEU A 3 1.45 20.75 -16.51
C LEU A 3 1.19 20.72 -18.01
N THR A 4 2.18 20.28 -18.78
CA THR A 4 2.11 20.24 -20.26
C THR A 4 1.51 18.94 -20.80
N GLY A 5 1.35 17.94 -19.93
CA GLY A 5 0.74 16.64 -20.23
C GLY A 5 0.80 15.73 -19.01
N ALA A 6 0.18 14.55 -19.11
CA ALA A 6 0.24 13.56 -18.04
C ALA A 6 1.70 13.25 -17.66
N GLY A 7 2.03 13.38 -16.37
CA GLY A 7 3.36 13.17 -15.80
C GLY A 7 4.39 14.26 -16.11
N ARG A 8 4.02 15.35 -16.80
CA ARG A 8 4.95 16.42 -17.20
C ARG A 8 4.62 17.74 -16.50
N CYS A 9 5.64 18.36 -15.92
CA CYS A 9 5.55 19.62 -15.21
C CYS A 9 6.74 20.50 -15.58
N ASP A 10 6.47 21.76 -15.93
CA ASP A 10 7.46 22.76 -16.33
C ASP A 10 7.24 24.06 -15.53
N VAL A 11 8.30 24.87 -15.43
CA VAL A 11 8.23 26.25 -14.94
C VAL A 11 8.45 27.15 -16.14
N ILE A 12 7.48 28.00 -16.43
CA ILE A 12 7.49 28.90 -17.59
C ILE A 12 7.30 30.34 -17.11
N GLU A 13 7.89 31.27 -17.83
CA GLU A 13 7.58 32.70 -17.72
C GLU A 13 6.25 32.99 -18.41
N ARG A 14 5.49 33.94 -17.86
CA ARG A 14 4.21 34.39 -18.40
C ARG A 14 4.06 35.88 -18.16
N ASP A 15 3.20 36.50 -18.96
CA ASP A 15 2.77 37.87 -18.70
C ASP A 15 2.15 37.96 -17.30
N GLU A 16 2.52 39.02 -16.61
CA GLU A 16 2.07 39.29 -15.25
C GLU A 16 0.53 39.48 -15.23
N PRO A 17 -0.18 38.86 -14.27
CA PRO A 17 -1.62 39.05 -14.16
C PRO A 17 -1.94 40.49 -13.71
N ALA A 18 -2.53 41.28 -14.61
CA ALA A 18 -2.84 42.70 -14.36
C ALA A 18 -3.90 42.94 -13.27
N GLY A 19 -4.70 41.93 -12.91
CA GLY A 19 -5.83 42.03 -11.98
C GLY A 19 -7.06 42.73 -12.57
N GLY A 20 -8.23 42.11 -12.42
CA GLY A 20 -9.51 42.68 -12.85
C GLY A 20 -10.28 43.41 -11.74
N PRO A 21 -11.43 44.01 -12.06
CA PRO A 21 -12.33 44.61 -11.06
C PRO A 21 -12.71 43.61 -9.96
N GLY A 22 -12.45 43.96 -8.70
CA GLY A 22 -12.75 43.11 -7.53
C GLY A 22 -11.71 42.03 -7.23
N GLU A 23 -10.61 41.99 -7.98
CA GLU A 23 -9.45 41.15 -7.71
C GLU A 23 -8.37 41.89 -6.93
N ILE A 24 -7.54 41.13 -6.20
CA ILE A 24 -6.36 41.60 -5.50
C ILE A 24 -5.16 40.88 -6.12
N VAL A 25 -4.13 41.64 -6.46
CA VAL A 25 -2.84 41.12 -6.93
C VAL A 25 -1.93 40.90 -5.72
N VAL A 26 -1.41 39.68 -5.61
CA VAL A 26 -0.58 39.24 -4.49
C VAL A 26 0.76 38.77 -5.02
N ASP A 27 1.84 39.30 -4.44
CA ASP A 27 3.19 38.77 -4.51
C ASP A 27 3.26 37.51 -3.65
N ILE A 28 3.39 36.35 -4.29
CA ILE A 28 3.37 35.06 -3.62
C ILE A 28 4.77 34.75 -3.09
N SER A 29 4.89 34.58 -1.76
CA SER A 29 6.13 34.12 -1.13
C SER A 29 6.22 32.59 -1.15
N VAL A 30 5.09 31.92 -0.87
CA VAL A 30 5.00 30.48 -0.78
C VAL A 30 3.67 29.96 -1.31
N SER A 31 3.70 28.79 -1.94
CA SER A 31 2.50 28.06 -2.36
C SER A 31 2.60 26.60 -1.95
N VAL A 32 1.49 25.99 -1.55
CA VAL A 32 1.47 24.63 -0.99
C VAL A 32 0.88 23.65 -1.99
N ILE A 33 1.61 22.58 -2.27
CA ILE A 33 1.17 21.47 -3.11
C ILE A 33 0.24 20.58 -2.31
N SER A 34 -0.92 20.28 -2.87
CA SER A 34 -1.85 19.26 -2.40
C SER A 34 -1.55 17.91 -3.04
N PRO A 35 -0.89 16.98 -2.34
CA PRO A 35 -0.39 15.77 -3.00
C PRO A 35 -1.51 14.85 -3.50
N GLY A 36 -2.71 14.92 -2.92
CA GLY A 36 -3.85 14.15 -3.38
C GLY A 36 -4.43 14.68 -4.69
N THR A 37 -4.73 15.98 -4.72
CA THR A 37 -5.41 16.62 -5.86
C THR A 37 -4.48 16.84 -7.03
N GLU A 38 -3.32 17.45 -6.80
CA GLU A 38 -2.40 17.83 -7.88
C GLU A 38 -1.76 16.62 -8.53
N ARG A 39 -1.56 15.53 -7.77
CA ARG A 39 -1.18 14.24 -8.35
C ARG A 39 -2.26 13.66 -9.25
N ALA A 40 -3.52 13.72 -8.82
CA ALA A 40 -4.61 13.16 -9.61
C ALA A 40 -4.73 13.89 -10.96
N VAL A 41 -4.53 15.21 -10.96
CA VAL A 41 -4.45 16.03 -12.17
C VAL A 41 -3.19 15.70 -12.98
N LEU A 42 -2.02 15.63 -12.34
CA LEU A 42 -0.76 15.28 -12.99
C LEU A 42 -0.81 13.93 -13.70
N LEU A 43 -1.47 12.94 -13.12
CA LEU A 43 -1.53 11.57 -13.64
C LEU A 43 -2.79 11.30 -14.48
N ASP A 44 -3.63 12.31 -14.71
CA ASP A 44 -4.90 12.18 -15.44
C ASP A 44 -5.77 11.01 -14.94
N LEU A 45 -5.99 10.96 -13.62
CA LEU A 45 -6.81 9.89 -13.03
C LEU A 45 -8.29 10.07 -13.40
N PRO A 46 -9.11 8.99 -13.43
CA PRO A 46 -10.48 8.93 -14.01
C PRO A 46 -11.57 9.87 -13.44
N THR A 47 -11.21 10.83 -12.61
CA THR A 47 -12.10 11.80 -11.92
C THR A 47 -11.44 13.18 -11.74
N ALA A 48 -10.22 13.37 -12.25
CA ALA A 48 -9.49 14.62 -12.12
C ALA A 48 -9.89 15.68 -13.15
N ASP A 49 -10.57 15.28 -14.24
CA ASP A 49 -10.95 16.13 -15.39
C ASP A 49 -9.79 17.03 -15.87
N ALA A 50 -8.60 16.43 -16.02
CA ALA A 50 -7.40 17.18 -16.35
C ALA A 50 -7.44 17.63 -17.82
N ARG A 51 -7.21 18.93 -18.06
CA ARG A 51 -7.09 19.50 -19.41
C ARG A 51 -5.74 20.15 -19.57
N PHE A 52 -4.85 19.51 -20.32
CA PHE A 52 -3.51 20.04 -20.55
C PHE A 52 -3.50 21.07 -21.69
N PRO A 53 -2.77 22.20 -21.56
CA PRO A 53 -1.95 22.58 -20.41
C PRO A 53 -2.80 23.04 -19.20
N GLU A 54 -2.49 22.52 -18.02
CA GLU A 54 -3.17 22.86 -16.76
C GLU A 54 -2.20 23.62 -15.82
N TYR A 55 -2.69 24.62 -15.09
CA TYR A 55 -1.88 25.39 -14.14
C TYR A 55 -2.24 24.99 -12.71
N PRO A 56 -1.41 24.19 -11.99
CA PRO A 56 -1.84 23.66 -10.70
C PRO A 56 -1.74 24.71 -9.59
N GLY A 57 -2.21 24.34 -8.41
CA GLY A 57 -2.13 25.15 -7.20
C GLY A 57 -3.44 25.88 -6.90
N TYR A 58 -3.72 25.99 -5.60
CA TYR A 58 -4.90 26.69 -5.09
C TYR A 58 -4.71 27.20 -3.66
N MET A 59 -3.49 27.15 -3.13
CA MET A 59 -3.11 27.48 -1.76
C MET A 59 -1.79 28.24 -1.77
N ALA A 60 -1.81 29.47 -1.29
CA ALA A 60 -0.63 30.32 -1.27
C ALA A 60 -0.68 31.35 -0.14
N ALA A 61 0.46 31.99 0.10
CA ALA A 61 0.58 33.13 1.00
C ALA A 61 1.69 34.07 0.55
N GLY A 62 1.58 35.35 0.90
CA GLY A 62 2.47 36.39 0.42
C GLY A 62 2.03 37.79 0.85
N ALA A 63 2.22 38.79 -0.01
CA ALA A 63 1.93 40.19 0.26
C ALA A 63 1.04 40.82 -0.81
N VAL A 64 0.10 41.69 -0.42
CA VAL A 64 -0.66 42.50 -1.37
C VAL A 64 0.29 43.44 -2.11
N ARG A 65 0.35 43.35 -3.44
CA ARG A 65 1.31 44.12 -4.25
C ARG A 65 1.03 45.62 -4.24
N ALA A 66 -0.23 45.99 -4.53
CA ALA A 66 -0.67 47.38 -4.58
C ALA A 66 -1.94 47.57 -3.74
N PRO A 67 -2.15 48.77 -3.14
CA PRO A 67 -3.33 49.05 -2.36
C PRO A 67 -4.62 48.79 -3.15
N SER A 68 -5.53 48.04 -2.54
CA SER A 68 -6.85 47.71 -3.08
C SER A 68 -7.89 47.81 -1.96
N SER A 69 -8.66 46.76 -1.68
CA SER A 69 -9.44 46.65 -0.44
C SER A 69 -8.56 46.37 0.79
N LEU A 70 -7.29 46.02 0.58
CA LEU A 70 -6.26 45.88 1.61
C LEU A 70 -5.06 46.79 1.29
N PRO A 71 -4.33 47.31 2.30
CA PRO A 71 -3.11 48.07 2.07
C PRO A 71 -2.04 47.25 1.32
N GLY A 72 -1.25 47.91 0.47
CA GLY A 72 -0.05 47.30 -0.11
C GLY A 72 0.93 46.86 0.98
N GLY A 73 1.62 45.74 0.76
CA GLY A 73 2.49 45.09 1.74
C GLY A 73 1.77 44.20 2.76
N THR A 74 0.43 44.21 2.80
CA THR A 74 -0.33 43.39 3.76
C THR A 74 -0.03 41.92 3.56
N ARG A 75 0.41 41.27 4.64
CA ARG A 75 0.62 39.82 4.71
C ARG A 75 -0.71 39.11 4.53
N VAL A 76 -0.82 38.22 3.54
CA VAL A 76 -2.07 37.55 3.19
C VAL A 76 -1.89 36.07 2.91
N ALA A 77 -2.92 35.30 3.23
CA ALA A 77 -3.14 33.94 2.73
C ALA A 77 -4.18 33.98 1.62
N VAL A 78 -3.99 33.10 0.63
CA VAL A 78 -4.67 33.17 -0.66
C VAL A 78 -5.19 31.80 -1.05
N ARG A 79 -6.48 31.73 -1.39
CA ARG A 79 -7.11 30.57 -2.02
C ARG A 79 -7.20 30.76 -3.53
N ARG A 80 -7.30 29.66 -4.27
CA ARG A 80 -7.44 29.63 -5.74
C ARG A 80 -6.28 30.27 -6.51
N ALA A 81 -5.19 30.61 -5.84
CA ALA A 81 -3.95 31.03 -6.47
C ALA A 81 -3.25 29.82 -7.09
N ARG A 82 -2.94 29.90 -8.38
CA ARG A 82 -2.09 28.92 -9.07
C ARG A 82 -0.64 29.08 -8.60
N HIS A 83 0.16 28.04 -8.76
CA HIS A 83 1.58 28.06 -8.44
C HIS A 83 2.34 29.03 -9.36
N GLY A 84 2.76 30.15 -8.78
CA GLY A 84 3.53 31.22 -9.39
C GLY A 84 3.99 32.22 -8.32
N ASP A 85 4.81 33.16 -8.74
CA ASP A 85 5.33 34.28 -7.96
C ASP A 85 4.32 35.44 -7.83
N VAL A 86 3.32 35.51 -8.71
CA VAL A 86 2.25 36.50 -8.66
C VAL A 86 0.90 35.83 -8.92
N ALA A 87 -0.13 36.23 -8.18
CA ALA A 87 -1.50 35.83 -8.46
C ALA A 87 -2.48 36.99 -8.36
N ALA A 88 -3.36 37.13 -9.34
CA ALA A 88 -4.58 37.92 -9.23
C ALA A 88 -5.74 36.98 -8.86
N VAL A 89 -6.44 37.28 -7.77
CA VAL A 89 -7.58 36.48 -7.31
C VAL A 89 -8.71 37.37 -6.78
N PRO A 90 -9.97 36.91 -6.78
CA PRO A 90 -11.07 37.67 -6.17
C PRO A 90 -10.77 38.03 -4.71
N ALA A 91 -11.15 39.23 -4.27
CA ALA A 91 -10.90 39.71 -2.91
C ALA A 91 -11.39 38.74 -1.81
N ALA A 92 -12.49 38.01 -2.05
CA ALA A 92 -13.02 36.99 -1.12
C ALA A 92 -12.11 35.76 -0.93
N CYS A 93 -11.10 35.59 -1.79
CA CYS A 93 -10.09 34.53 -1.70
C CYS A 93 -8.81 34.98 -0.98
N VAL A 94 -8.75 36.22 -0.50
CA VAL A 94 -7.60 36.82 0.18
C VAL A 94 -7.95 37.13 1.62
N ARG A 95 -7.04 36.80 2.54
CA ARG A 95 -7.21 37.08 3.96
C ARG A 95 -5.93 37.56 4.61
N ALA A 96 -6.02 38.66 5.35
CA ALA A 96 -4.89 39.19 6.12
C ALA A 96 -4.39 38.20 7.17
N VAL A 97 -3.08 38.13 7.34
CA VAL A 97 -2.36 37.24 8.25
C VAL A 97 -1.62 38.09 9.30
N PRO A 98 -1.90 37.93 10.60
CA PRO A 98 -1.21 38.65 11.66
C PRO A 98 0.31 38.41 11.63
N ASP A 99 1.11 39.42 11.99
CA ASP A 99 2.58 39.39 11.89
C ASP A 99 3.23 38.18 12.57
N HIS A 100 2.69 37.74 13.71
CA HIS A 100 3.21 36.59 14.46
C HIS A 100 2.80 35.23 13.88
N VAL A 101 1.87 35.17 12.94
CA VAL A 101 1.44 33.93 12.29
C VAL A 101 2.35 33.65 11.09
N PRO A 102 3.00 32.47 11.02
CA PRO A 102 3.79 32.09 9.85
C PRO A 102 2.93 31.98 8.58
N LEU A 103 3.42 32.53 7.46
CA LEU A 103 2.69 32.47 6.17
C LEU A 103 2.47 31.04 5.69
N LEU A 104 3.43 30.14 5.94
CA LEU A 104 3.32 28.73 5.57
C LEU A 104 2.14 28.03 6.26
N ASP A 105 1.88 28.34 7.53
CA ASP A 105 0.73 27.82 8.27
C ASP A 105 -0.59 28.41 7.75
N ALA A 106 -0.57 29.69 7.36
CA ALA A 106 -1.75 30.35 6.80
C ALA A 106 -2.07 29.88 5.36
N ALA A 107 -1.07 29.48 4.59
CA ALA A 107 -1.22 29.08 3.18
C ALA A 107 -2.15 27.87 2.99
N VAL A 108 -2.28 26.98 3.99
CA VAL A 108 -3.15 25.79 3.90
C VAL A 108 -4.63 26.07 4.10
N TRP A 109 -5.06 27.34 4.11
CA TRP A 109 -6.43 27.77 4.38
C TRP A 109 -7.50 26.97 3.62
N GLN A 110 -7.32 26.70 2.32
CA GLN A 110 -8.30 25.93 1.55
C GLN A 110 -8.49 24.49 2.07
N LEU A 111 -7.43 23.81 2.50
CA LEU A 111 -7.55 22.46 3.08
C LEU A 111 -8.06 22.50 4.51
N ALA A 112 -7.76 23.55 5.28
CA ALA A 112 -8.35 23.76 6.60
C ALA A 112 -9.87 23.96 6.54
N LEU A 113 -10.37 24.70 5.55
CA LEU A 113 -11.81 24.82 5.27
C LEU A 113 -12.44 23.45 5.01
N THR A 114 -11.83 22.64 4.13
CA THR A 114 -12.28 21.28 3.85
C THR A 114 -12.33 20.45 5.13
N ALA A 115 -11.27 20.43 5.92
CA ALA A 115 -11.22 19.70 7.19
C ALA A 115 -12.28 20.14 8.20
N LEU A 116 -12.43 21.45 8.43
CA LEU A 116 -13.44 21.99 9.35
C LEU A 116 -14.87 21.67 8.89
N HIS A 117 -15.16 21.80 7.60
CA HIS A 117 -16.46 21.41 7.05
C HIS A 117 -16.73 19.92 7.28
N GLY A 118 -15.73 19.05 7.08
CA GLY A 118 -15.85 17.62 7.41
C GLY A 118 -16.16 17.35 8.88
N LEU A 119 -15.46 18.03 9.81
CA LEU A 119 -15.68 17.89 11.25
C LEU A 119 -17.08 18.38 11.68
N GLU A 120 -17.58 19.44 11.08
CA GLU A 120 -18.93 19.95 11.33
C GLU A 120 -20.04 19.10 10.70
N ARG A 121 -19.83 18.60 9.48
CA ARG A 121 -20.71 17.61 8.85
C ARG A 121 -20.74 16.32 9.67
N GLY A 122 -19.64 15.98 10.33
CA GLY A 122 -19.57 14.92 11.33
C GLY A 122 -20.25 15.26 12.65
N ALA A 123 -20.61 16.52 12.88
CA ALA A 123 -21.11 17.04 14.15
C ALA A 123 -20.21 16.65 15.34
N GLN A 124 -18.88 16.83 15.18
CA GLN A 124 -17.91 16.55 16.23
C GLN A 124 -18.27 17.28 17.52
N CYS A 125 -18.41 16.52 18.60
CA CYS A 125 -18.55 17.07 19.95
C CYS A 125 -17.18 17.18 20.64
N PRO A 126 -16.90 18.22 21.44
CA PRO A 126 -15.76 18.22 22.35
C PRO A 126 -15.79 16.99 23.28
N GLY A 127 -14.63 16.39 23.55
CA GLY A 127 -14.52 15.15 24.33
C GLY A 127 -14.78 13.87 23.51
N GLU A 128 -15.18 13.99 22.25
CA GLU A 128 -15.40 12.84 21.37
C GLU A 128 -14.09 12.41 20.67
N PRO A 129 -13.69 11.13 20.74
CA PRO A 129 -12.53 10.65 19.99
C PRO A 129 -12.84 10.64 18.49
N VAL A 130 -11.81 10.92 17.68
CA VAL A 130 -11.94 11.06 16.21
C VAL A 130 -10.96 10.15 15.49
N THR A 131 -11.41 9.43 14.47
CA THR A 131 -10.52 8.68 13.57
C THR A 131 -10.46 9.36 12.22
N VAL A 132 -9.26 9.52 11.67
CA VAL A 132 -9.02 10.07 10.34
C VAL A 132 -8.33 9.02 9.48
N ILE A 133 -9.00 8.59 8.41
CA ILE A 133 -8.47 7.65 7.41
C ILE A 133 -7.77 8.43 6.30
N GLY A 134 -6.45 8.27 6.21
CA GLY A 134 -5.56 8.87 5.23
C GLY A 134 -4.46 9.72 5.87
N GLY A 135 -3.20 9.42 5.56
CA GLY A 135 -2.02 10.08 6.14
C GLY A 135 -1.42 11.23 5.31
N GLY A 136 -2.13 11.73 4.29
CA GLY A 136 -1.66 12.89 3.51
C GLY A 136 -1.89 14.23 4.22
N LEU A 137 -1.46 15.34 3.60
CA LEU A 137 -1.60 16.69 4.17
C LEU A 137 -3.02 17.02 4.70
N LEU A 138 -4.09 16.69 3.95
CA LEU A 138 -5.47 16.89 4.43
C LEU A 138 -5.76 16.08 5.70
N GLY A 139 -5.22 14.86 5.81
CA GLY A 139 -5.34 14.04 7.01
C GLY A 139 -4.61 14.66 8.19
N VAL A 140 -3.41 15.21 7.97
CA VAL A 140 -2.67 15.95 9.02
C VAL A 140 -3.47 17.14 9.53
N ILE A 141 -3.94 17.99 8.62
CA ILE A 141 -4.76 19.17 8.93
C ILE A 141 -6.03 18.76 9.71
N THR A 142 -6.72 17.72 9.25
CA THR A 142 -7.96 17.23 9.88
C THR A 142 -7.73 16.76 11.31
N ARG A 143 -6.65 16.02 11.58
CA ARG A 143 -6.33 15.51 12.91
C ARG A 143 -6.01 16.64 13.89
N ARG A 144 -5.19 17.60 13.47
CA ARG A 144 -4.81 18.77 14.29
C ARG A 144 -6.02 19.64 14.60
N LEU A 145 -6.92 19.85 13.63
CA LEU A 145 -8.16 20.58 13.87
C LEU A 145 -9.13 19.81 14.76
N ALA A 146 -9.22 18.50 14.63
CA ALA A 146 -10.03 17.67 15.53
C ALA A 146 -9.54 17.78 16.98
N ALA A 147 -8.22 17.69 17.20
CA ALA A 147 -7.59 17.88 18.50
C ALA A 147 -7.82 19.30 19.05
N ALA A 148 -7.64 20.34 18.22
CA ALA A 148 -7.89 21.73 18.61
C ALA A 148 -9.37 22.01 18.97
N ARG A 149 -10.30 21.21 18.42
CA ARG A 149 -11.73 21.24 18.76
C ARG A 149 -12.10 20.36 19.97
N GLY A 150 -11.10 19.82 20.67
CA GLY A 150 -11.27 19.11 21.93
C GLY A 150 -11.44 17.59 21.79
N ALA A 151 -11.00 16.98 20.69
CA ALA A 151 -10.89 15.52 20.65
C ALA A 151 -9.79 15.05 21.63
N PRO A 152 -10.11 14.20 22.63
CA PRO A 152 -9.13 13.75 23.62
C PRO A 152 -8.17 12.71 23.04
N GLU A 153 -8.60 12.00 22.00
CA GLU A 153 -7.82 11.01 21.26
C GLU A 153 -8.14 11.17 19.78
N VAL A 154 -7.10 11.25 18.96
CA VAL A 154 -7.20 11.21 17.50
C VAL A 154 -6.49 9.97 16.98
N ARG A 155 -7.15 9.17 16.15
CA ARG A 155 -6.51 8.01 15.50
C ARG A 155 -6.20 8.36 14.06
N ALA A 156 -4.93 8.29 13.68
CA ALA A 156 -4.48 8.43 12.31
C ALA A 156 -4.38 7.05 11.68
N VAL A 157 -5.17 6.78 10.64
CA VAL A 157 -5.18 5.47 9.98
C VAL A 157 -4.66 5.62 8.57
N ALA A 158 -3.61 4.88 8.19
CA ALA A 158 -3.13 4.86 6.81
C ALA A 158 -2.66 3.47 6.38
N GLY A 159 -2.70 3.22 5.07
CA GLY A 159 -2.29 1.93 4.49
C GLY A 159 -0.78 1.69 4.45
N SER A 160 0.02 2.70 4.79
CA SER A 160 1.49 2.64 4.83
C SER A 160 2.00 3.41 6.04
N ALA A 161 3.00 2.85 6.72
CA ALA A 161 3.70 3.49 7.83
C ALA A 161 4.64 4.62 7.35
N ALA A 162 4.84 4.80 6.04
CA ALA A 162 5.73 5.83 5.49
C ALA A 162 5.34 7.27 5.89
N LYS A 163 4.09 7.48 6.35
CA LYS A 163 3.58 8.77 6.84
C LYS A 163 3.30 8.78 8.34
N ALA A 164 3.70 7.73 9.07
CA ALA A 164 3.46 7.60 10.52
C ALA A 164 4.17 8.69 11.32
N TRP A 165 5.36 9.10 10.87
CA TRP A 165 6.13 10.18 11.49
C TRP A 165 5.33 11.50 11.65
N ALA A 166 4.41 11.80 10.72
CA ALA A 166 3.57 13.00 10.79
C ALA A 166 2.47 12.92 11.85
N ALA A 167 2.23 11.73 12.41
CA ALA A 167 1.37 11.52 13.58
C ALA A 167 2.16 11.52 14.88
N GLU A 168 3.41 11.07 14.85
CA GLU A 168 4.30 11.06 16.02
C GLU A 168 4.62 12.46 16.56
N THR A 169 4.52 13.50 15.72
CA THR A 169 4.68 14.90 16.15
C THR A 169 3.45 15.48 16.85
N GLU A 170 2.34 14.72 16.94
CA GLU A 170 1.07 15.18 17.49
C GLU A 170 0.74 14.48 18.81
N PRO A 171 0.71 15.19 19.96
CA PRO A 171 0.56 14.57 21.28
C PRO A 171 -0.75 13.78 21.48
N ALA A 172 -1.84 14.21 20.84
CA ALA A 172 -3.14 13.59 20.96
C ALA A 172 -3.38 12.48 19.93
N THR A 173 -2.39 12.18 19.08
CA THR A 173 -2.61 11.32 17.92
C THR A 173 -1.89 9.97 18.04
N THR A 174 -2.65 8.89 17.85
CA THR A 174 -2.10 7.54 17.71
C THR A 174 -2.14 7.11 16.25
N PHE A 175 -1.02 6.64 15.71
CA PHE A 175 -0.97 6.08 14.37
C PHE A 175 -1.35 4.60 14.38
N LEU A 176 -2.22 4.21 13.45
CA LEU A 176 -2.65 2.84 13.23
C LEU A 176 -2.49 2.49 11.74
N SER A 177 -1.96 1.30 11.45
CA SER A 177 -2.07 0.76 10.11
C SER A 177 -3.51 0.33 9.85
N THR A 178 -3.97 0.36 8.60
CA THR A 178 -5.35 0.01 8.20
C THR A 178 -5.84 -1.36 8.72
N GLY A 179 -4.95 -2.24 9.20
CA GLY A 179 -5.22 -3.63 9.60
C GLY A 179 -5.30 -3.83 11.08
N THR A 180 -4.87 -2.82 11.83
CA THR A 180 -5.00 -2.73 13.28
C THR A 180 -6.24 -1.95 13.70
N VAL A 181 -7.02 -1.47 12.72
CA VAL A 181 -8.24 -0.69 12.93
C VAL A 181 -9.35 -1.60 13.45
N GLY A 182 -9.54 -1.59 14.77
CA GLY A 182 -10.73 -2.12 15.43
C GLY A 182 -11.81 -1.04 15.54
N GLY A 183 -13.08 -1.45 15.46
CA GLY A 183 -14.22 -0.54 15.63
C GLY A 183 -14.23 0.12 17.02
N GLY A 184 -14.78 1.33 17.12
CA GLY A 184 -14.95 1.99 18.42
C GLY A 184 -14.88 3.51 18.43
N THR A 185 -14.77 4.17 17.27
CA THR A 185 -14.75 5.64 17.24
C THR A 185 -16.11 6.18 16.79
N PRO A 186 -16.77 7.08 17.54
CA PRO A 186 -18.11 7.55 17.16
C PRO A 186 -18.11 8.52 15.96
N LEU A 187 -16.95 9.14 15.65
CA LEU A 187 -16.74 9.93 14.44
C LEU A 187 -15.49 9.47 13.66
N VAL A 188 -15.70 9.13 12.38
CA VAL A 188 -14.64 8.76 11.45
C VAL A 188 -14.69 9.65 10.21
N LEU A 189 -13.54 10.18 9.78
CA LEU A 189 -13.41 10.97 8.56
C LEU A 189 -12.54 10.22 7.54
N ASP A 190 -13.08 9.90 6.37
CA ASP A 190 -12.32 9.39 5.23
C ASP A 190 -11.83 10.55 4.35
N VAL A 191 -10.53 10.82 4.40
CA VAL A 191 -9.89 11.85 3.55
C VAL A 191 -9.21 11.26 2.32
N THR A 192 -9.32 9.95 2.08
CA THR A 192 -8.64 9.28 0.96
C THR A 192 -9.41 9.42 -0.36
N GLY A 193 -10.75 9.46 -0.31
CA GLY A 193 -11.60 9.43 -1.49
C GLY A 193 -11.49 8.12 -2.29
N SER A 194 -11.19 7.01 -1.62
CA SER A 194 -11.00 5.70 -2.24
C SER A 194 -11.96 4.66 -1.67
N GLY A 195 -12.34 3.65 -2.45
CA GLY A 195 -13.18 2.56 -1.96
C GLY A 195 -12.56 1.84 -0.76
N ALA A 196 -11.26 1.55 -0.80
CA ALA A 196 -10.53 0.96 0.32
C ALA A 196 -10.56 1.84 1.58
N GLY A 197 -10.46 3.16 1.41
CA GLY A 197 -10.60 4.13 2.51
C GLY A 197 -11.98 4.10 3.13
N LEU A 198 -13.05 4.06 2.33
CA LEU A 198 -14.42 3.93 2.81
C LEU A 198 -14.62 2.63 3.61
N HIS A 199 -14.12 1.50 3.13
CA HIS A 199 -14.18 0.22 3.86
C HIS A 199 -13.44 0.28 5.19
N THR A 200 -12.31 0.98 5.23
CA THR A 200 -11.54 1.20 6.46
C THR A 200 -12.29 2.12 7.42
N ALA A 201 -12.90 3.18 6.91
CA ALA A 201 -13.67 4.13 7.71
C ALA A 201 -14.88 3.46 8.37
N VAL A 202 -15.61 2.64 7.60
CA VAL A 202 -16.72 1.81 8.09
C VAL A 202 -16.24 0.78 9.11
N ALA A 203 -15.01 0.27 8.99
CA ALA A 203 -14.41 -0.61 10.00
C ALA A 203 -14.15 0.11 11.32
N ALA A 204 -13.57 1.32 11.25
CA ALA A 204 -13.15 2.11 12.41
C ALA A 204 -14.33 2.65 13.23
N ALA A 205 -15.47 2.88 12.57
CA ALA A 205 -16.65 3.46 13.20
C ALA A 205 -17.16 2.54 14.33
N ALA A 206 -17.64 3.15 15.42
CA ALA A 206 -18.46 2.46 16.41
C ALA A 206 -19.86 2.17 15.84
N ASP A 207 -20.58 1.20 16.38
CA ASP A 207 -21.99 0.98 16.02
C ASP A 207 -22.82 2.23 16.34
N GLY A 208 -23.69 2.65 15.42
CA GLY A 208 -24.38 3.94 15.52
C GLY A 208 -23.50 5.16 15.23
N GLY A 209 -22.23 4.97 14.89
CA GLY A 209 -21.27 6.04 14.62
C GLY A 209 -21.46 6.71 13.26
N ARG A 210 -20.71 7.79 13.06
CA ARG A 210 -20.77 8.65 11.87
C ARG A 210 -19.50 8.48 11.03
N VAL A 211 -19.67 8.28 9.74
CA VAL A 211 -18.60 8.23 8.74
C VAL A 211 -18.76 9.40 7.78
N VAL A 212 -17.76 10.29 7.74
CA VAL A 212 -17.75 11.46 6.86
C VAL A 212 -16.80 11.21 5.68
N LEU A 213 -17.34 11.25 4.48
CA LEU A 213 -16.58 11.18 3.22
C LEU A 213 -16.11 12.58 2.85
N LEU A 214 -14.83 12.84 3.10
CA LEU A 214 -14.21 14.14 2.93
C LEU A 214 -13.28 14.20 1.71
N GLY A 215 -12.59 13.10 1.39
CA GLY A 215 -11.73 13.00 0.21
C GLY A 215 -12.54 12.93 -1.10
N SER A 216 -12.11 13.65 -2.13
CA SER A 216 -12.72 13.57 -3.46
C SER A 216 -12.53 12.17 -4.06
N PRO A 217 -13.59 11.52 -4.58
CA PRO A 217 -13.49 10.20 -5.21
C PRO A 217 -12.42 10.17 -6.29
N ARG A 218 -11.55 9.14 -6.29
CA ARG A 218 -10.45 8.98 -7.27
C ARG A 218 -10.61 7.78 -8.22
N SER A 219 -11.68 7.01 -8.06
CA SER A 219 -12.04 5.85 -8.86
C SER A 219 -13.54 5.57 -8.74
N ASP A 220 -14.08 4.69 -9.59
CA ASP A 220 -15.43 4.15 -9.38
C ASP A 220 -15.53 3.43 -8.04
N LEU A 221 -16.47 3.85 -7.20
CA LEU A 221 -16.75 3.28 -5.88
C LEU A 221 -17.67 2.05 -6.02
N ALA A 222 -17.27 1.06 -6.82
CA ALA A 222 -18.12 -0.08 -7.16
C ALA A 222 -18.49 -1.00 -5.98
N ASP A 223 -17.76 -0.92 -4.85
CA ASP A 223 -17.98 -1.77 -3.67
C ASP A 223 -18.21 -0.92 -2.41
N VAL A 224 -19.44 -0.45 -2.20
CA VAL A 224 -19.87 0.21 -0.96
C VAL A 224 -20.30 -0.87 0.06
N PRO A 225 -19.81 -0.87 1.31
CA PRO A 225 -20.15 -1.89 2.32
C PRO A 225 -21.56 -1.70 2.91
N LEU A 226 -22.59 -1.73 2.06
CA LEU A 226 -23.99 -1.45 2.41
C LEU A 226 -24.50 -2.29 3.58
N ARG A 227 -24.15 -3.58 3.60
CA ARG A 227 -24.55 -4.47 4.69
C ARG A 227 -23.95 -4.04 6.05
N GLN A 228 -22.69 -3.62 6.09
CA GLN A 228 -22.07 -3.16 7.34
C GLN A 228 -22.67 -1.82 7.80
N LEU A 229 -22.94 -0.92 6.86
CA LEU A 229 -23.63 0.34 7.16
C LEU A 229 -25.01 0.07 7.78
N TYR A 230 -25.77 -0.85 7.20
CA TYR A 230 -27.10 -1.24 7.67
C TYR A 230 -27.06 -1.96 9.02
N ASP A 231 -26.32 -3.08 9.11
CA ASP A 231 -26.29 -3.95 10.30
C ASP A 231 -25.78 -3.18 11.54
N ARG A 232 -24.88 -2.22 11.35
CA ARG A 232 -24.27 -1.43 12.42
C ARG A 232 -24.91 -0.05 12.61
N ARG A 233 -25.97 0.28 11.86
CA ARG A 233 -26.70 1.56 11.92
C ARG A 233 -25.79 2.79 11.78
N LEU A 234 -24.85 2.74 10.84
CA LEU A 234 -23.90 3.84 10.64
C LEU A 234 -24.53 4.97 9.82
N ASP A 235 -24.19 6.21 10.16
CA ASP A 235 -24.57 7.39 9.40
C ASP A 235 -23.43 7.77 8.44
N LEU A 236 -23.69 7.67 7.13
CA LEU A 236 -22.71 8.00 6.09
C LEU A 236 -23.01 9.38 5.49
N ARG A 237 -22.07 10.31 5.62
CA ARG A 237 -22.24 11.71 5.23
C ARG A 237 -21.19 12.13 4.20
N GLY A 238 -21.63 12.68 3.06
CA GLY A 238 -20.75 13.42 2.16
C GLY A 238 -20.44 14.82 2.68
N ALA A 239 -19.20 15.28 2.51
CA ALA A 239 -18.72 16.59 2.96
C ALA A 239 -17.75 17.23 1.95
N HIS A 240 -18.12 17.28 0.66
CA HIS A 240 -17.26 17.88 -0.36
C HIS A 240 -17.29 19.41 -0.31
N VAL A 241 -16.12 20.04 -0.19
CA VAL A 241 -15.98 21.50 0.01
C VAL A 241 -16.59 22.35 -1.12
N SER A 242 -16.71 21.81 -2.34
CA SER A 242 -17.35 22.54 -3.46
C SER A 242 -18.84 22.82 -3.28
N ARG A 243 -19.46 22.26 -2.23
CA ARG A 243 -20.86 22.49 -1.86
C ARG A 243 -21.01 23.51 -0.72
N VAL A 244 -19.90 24.03 -0.20
CA VAL A 244 -19.90 25.05 0.85
C VAL A 244 -20.19 26.42 0.24
N GLY A 245 -21.20 27.11 0.76
CA GLY A 245 -21.53 28.47 0.34
C GLY A 245 -20.59 29.51 0.93
N THR A 246 -20.56 30.71 0.36
CA THR A 246 -19.65 31.81 0.75
C THR A 246 -19.75 32.17 2.24
N GLU A 247 -20.96 32.17 2.82
CA GLU A 247 -21.16 32.48 4.24
C GLU A 247 -20.48 31.44 5.14
N GLU A 248 -20.62 30.15 4.82
CA GLU A 248 -19.99 29.06 5.56
C GLU A 248 -18.47 29.06 5.36
N GLU A 249 -17.97 29.32 4.13
CA GLU A 249 -16.54 29.50 3.88
C GLU A 249 -15.93 30.60 4.77
N ASN A 250 -16.62 31.74 4.89
CA ASN A 250 -16.17 32.87 5.70
C ASN A 250 -16.15 32.49 7.19
N ARG A 251 -17.20 31.83 7.70
CA ARG A 251 -17.27 31.39 9.10
C ARG A 251 -16.18 30.38 9.43
N LEU A 252 -15.99 29.36 8.60
CA LEU A 252 -14.94 28.37 8.78
C LEU A 252 -13.54 28.99 8.67
N GLY A 253 -13.37 29.95 7.76
CA GLY A 253 -12.14 30.74 7.67
C GLY A 253 -11.87 31.50 8.96
N ASN A 254 -12.88 32.15 9.55
CA ASN A 254 -12.73 32.88 10.81
C ASN A 254 -12.20 31.96 11.92
N VAL A 255 -12.78 30.78 12.06
CA VAL A 255 -12.33 29.77 13.03
C VAL A 255 -10.87 29.38 12.77
N PHE A 256 -10.50 29.11 11.52
CA PHE A 256 -9.13 28.71 11.18
C PHE A 256 -8.10 29.79 11.53
N PHE A 257 -8.34 31.04 11.13
CA PHE A 257 -7.40 32.13 11.41
C PHE A 257 -7.35 32.50 12.89
N GLU A 258 -8.43 32.31 13.64
CA GLU A 258 -8.42 32.46 15.09
C GLU A 258 -7.56 31.38 15.77
N LEU A 259 -7.64 30.13 15.32
CA LEU A 259 -6.76 29.06 15.80
C LEU A 259 -5.28 29.35 15.51
N LEU A 260 -4.97 29.86 14.31
CA LEU A 260 -3.60 30.30 13.96
C LEU A 260 -3.13 31.45 14.86
N ALA A 261 -3.94 32.50 15.01
CA ALA A 261 -3.60 33.67 15.80
C ALA A 261 -3.36 33.34 17.28
N ARG A 262 -4.05 32.33 17.82
CA ARG A 262 -3.88 31.82 19.18
C ARG A 262 -2.77 30.78 19.32
N GLY A 263 -2.09 30.39 18.23
CA GLY A 263 -1.06 29.37 18.24
C GLY A 263 -1.58 27.94 18.50
N LEU A 264 -2.87 27.71 18.27
CA LEU A 264 -3.54 26.41 18.49
C LEU A 264 -3.49 25.50 17.26
N PHE A 265 -2.92 25.97 16.15
CA PHE A 265 -2.73 25.20 14.94
C PHE A 265 -1.42 25.58 14.26
N THR A 266 -0.72 24.57 13.73
CA THR A 266 0.45 24.72 12.87
C THR A 266 0.53 23.50 11.95
N VAL A 267 1.22 23.60 10.82
CA VAL A 267 1.53 22.51 9.87
C VAL A 267 2.94 22.63 9.29
N ARG A 268 3.68 23.70 9.60
CA ARG A 268 5.05 23.93 9.12
C ARG A 268 6.02 22.79 9.42
N ASP A 269 5.86 22.10 10.55
CA ASP A 269 6.72 20.97 10.95
C ASP A 269 6.57 19.75 10.03
N VAL A 270 5.46 19.65 9.29
CA VAL A 270 5.25 18.59 8.32
C VAL A 270 5.39 19.07 6.88
N LEU A 271 5.64 20.36 6.62
CA LEU A 271 5.75 20.96 5.28
C LEU A 271 7.20 21.08 4.84
N ALA A 272 7.60 20.27 3.86
CA ALA A 272 8.91 20.40 3.23
C ALA A 272 8.90 21.52 2.18
N GLU A 273 9.82 22.47 2.29
CA GLU A 273 9.92 23.64 1.41
C GLU A 273 10.99 23.43 0.33
N TYR A 274 10.67 23.77 -0.91
CA TYR A 274 11.55 23.65 -2.07
C TYR A 274 11.59 24.97 -2.84
N PRO A 275 12.74 25.34 -3.45
CA PRO A 275 12.76 26.44 -4.42
C PRO A 275 11.76 26.20 -5.56
N ALA A 276 11.09 27.24 -6.04
CA ALA A 276 10.12 27.11 -7.14
C ALA A 276 10.74 26.53 -8.43
N THR A 277 12.04 26.76 -8.65
CA THR A 277 12.81 26.16 -9.77
C THR A 277 12.88 24.62 -9.70
N GLU A 278 12.71 24.03 -8.52
CA GLU A 278 12.69 22.58 -8.32
C GLU A 278 11.29 21.96 -8.48
N ALA A 279 10.27 22.76 -8.77
CA ALA A 279 8.89 22.26 -8.91
C ALA A 279 8.77 21.05 -9.86
N PRO A 280 9.45 20.98 -11.03
CA PRO A 280 9.42 19.78 -11.88
C PRO A 280 9.96 18.52 -11.20
N ALA A 281 10.98 18.64 -10.34
CA ALA A 281 11.53 17.52 -9.58
C ALA A 281 10.56 17.09 -8.47
N VAL A 282 9.94 18.04 -7.77
CA VAL A 282 8.91 17.77 -6.75
C VAL A 282 7.70 17.08 -7.37
N TYR A 283 7.26 17.51 -8.56
CA TYR A 283 6.16 16.89 -9.29
C TYR A 283 6.48 15.49 -9.83
N ARG A 284 7.73 15.26 -10.28
CA ARG A 284 8.20 13.89 -10.61
C ARG A 284 8.15 12.97 -9.39
N ARG A 285 8.55 13.46 -8.22
CA ARG A 285 8.39 12.72 -6.95
C ARG A 285 6.91 12.52 -6.64
N LEU A 286 6.06 13.53 -6.79
CA LEU A 286 4.63 13.43 -6.51
C LEU A 286 3.93 12.33 -7.32
N ALA A 287 4.38 12.08 -8.56
CA ALA A 287 3.87 11.01 -9.41
C ALA A 287 4.19 9.60 -8.86
N THR A 288 5.39 9.40 -8.30
CA THR A 288 5.95 8.06 -8.00
C THR A 288 6.07 7.77 -6.51
N ASP A 289 6.46 8.76 -5.71
CA ASP A 289 6.71 8.69 -4.28
C ASP A 289 5.41 8.77 -3.48
N ARG A 290 4.97 7.61 -2.96
CA ARG A 290 3.77 7.51 -2.10
C ARG A 290 4.06 7.99 -0.67
N THR A 291 5.31 8.20 -0.28
CA THR A 291 5.74 8.63 1.06
C THR A 291 5.62 10.13 1.26
N LEU A 292 5.62 10.92 0.18
CA LEU A 292 5.47 12.38 0.23
C LEU A 292 4.16 12.78 0.96
N VAL A 293 4.31 13.36 2.16
CA VAL A 293 3.19 13.85 2.98
C VAL A 293 2.72 15.21 2.47
N SER A 294 3.67 16.07 2.09
CA SER A 294 3.46 17.48 1.78
C SER A 294 4.63 18.03 0.94
N ALA A 295 4.42 19.17 0.28
CA ALA A 295 5.47 19.99 -0.29
C ALA A 295 4.99 21.45 -0.43
N ALA A 296 5.89 22.41 -0.28
CA ALA A 296 5.66 23.82 -0.54
C ALA A 296 6.73 24.38 -1.48
N LEU A 297 6.34 25.28 -2.38
CA LEU A 297 7.22 25.95 -3.32
C LEU A 297 7.46 27.40 -2.87
N ARG A 298 8.73 27.77 -2.74
CA ARG A 298 9.22 29.11 -2.42
C ARG A 298 9.46 29.91 -3.69
N TRP A 299 8.71 30.99 -3.83
CA TRP A 299 8.78 31.91 -4.98
C TRP A 299 9.53 33.20 -4.64
N GLY A 300 9.50 33.61 -3.38
CA GLY A 300 10.18 34.81 -2.90
C GLY A 300 10.31 34.83 -1.38
N PRO A 301 10.97 35.86 -0.83
CA PRO A 301 11.07 36.04 0.61
C PRO A 301 9.68 36.32 1.22
N ASP A 302 9.54 36.03 2.52
CA ASP A 302 8.36 36.46 3.26
C ASP A 302 8.39 38.00 3.42
N PRO A 303 7.26 38.70 3.25
CA PRO A 303 7.15 40.13 3.54
C PRO A 303 7.52 40.44 5.00
N PRO A 304 8.17 41.59 5.25
CA PRO A 304 8.51 42.02 6.60
C PRO A 304 7.23 42.22 7.44
N PRO A 305 7.29 41.96 8.76
CA PRO A 305 6.19 42.26 9.65
C PRO A 305 5.94 43.77 9.69
N GLY A 306 4.67 44.19 9.59
CA GLY A 306 4.27 45.60 9.66
C GLY A 306 3.37 46.10 8.53
N SER A 307 2.10 45.68 8.51
CA SER A 307 0.97 46.50 8.02
C SER A 307 -0.40 45.87 8.40
N SER A 308 -0.68 45.70 9.69
CA SER A 308 -2.03 45.31 10.12
C SER A 308 -2.86 46.55 10.43
N ALA A 309 -3.91 46.79 9.65
CA ALA A 309 -5.00 47.69 10.03
C ALA A 309 -5.66 47.16 11.32
N ALA A 310 -5.86 48.06 12.28
CA ALA A 310 -6.47 47.77 13.56
C ALA A 310 -7.93 47.31 13.42
N SER A 311 -8.35 46.35 14.24
CA SER A 311 -9.70 46.33 14.78
C SER A 311 -9.67 46.04 16.27
N THR A 312 -10.40 46.88 16.98
CA THR A 312 -10.53 47.04 18.42
C THR A 312 -11.34 45.90 19.05
N GLY A 313 -10.81 45.34 20.14
CA GLY A 313 -11.54 44.46 21.04
C GLY A 313 -10.82 44.38 22.38
N THR A 314 -11.33 45.12 23.35
CA THR A 314 -10.85 45.25 24.74
C THR A 314 -10.74 43.89 25.43
N ALA A 315 -9.57 43.59 26.00
CA ALA A 315 -9.37 42.53 26.99
C ALA A 315 -9.16 43.16 28.38
N PRO A 316 -9.70 42.58 29.47
CA PRO A 316 -9.45 43.09 30.81
C PRO A 316 -8.06 42.65 31.30
N GLU A 317 -7.46 43.54 32.08
CA GLU A 317 -6.12 43.42 32.67
C GLU A 317 -5.99 42.19 33.60
N SER A 318 -4.82 41.55 33.57
CA SER A 318 -4.38 40.66 34.64
C SER A 318 -3.00 41.12 35.12
N GLY A 319 -2.91 41.40 36.42
CA GLY A 319 -1.72 41.89 37.11
C GLY A 319 -0.64 40.83 37.31
N PRO A 320 0.55 41.23 37.80
CA PRO A 320 1.72 40.37 37.83
C PRO A 320 1.68 39.46 39.06
N SER A 321 1.87 38.16 38.87
CA SER A 321 2.23 37.23 39.94
C SER A 321 3.51 36.50 39.54
N GLY A 322 4.49 36.53 40.44
CA GLY A 322 5.88 36.15 40.20
C GLY A 322 6.14 34.65 40.05
N PRO A 323 7.42 34.25 39.86
CA PRO A 323 7.78 32.89 39.52
C PRO A 323 7.70 31.96 40.74
N VAL A 324 6.96 30.86 40.60
CA VAL A 324 6.97 29.73 41.54
C VAL A 324 7.96 28.67 41.02
N PRO A 325 8.90 28.18 41.84
CA PRO A 325 9.89 27.19 41.40
C PRO A 325 9.24 25.80 41.31
N ARG A 326 9.32 25.16 40.13
CA ARG A 326 8.92 23.75 39.96
C ARG A 326 10.07 22.83 40.38
N GLN A 327 9.82 22.05 41.43
CA GLN A 327 10.62 20.87 41.78
C GLN A 327 10.45 19.79 40.70
N ALA A 328 11.57 19.19 40.30
CA ALA A 328 11.61 18.07 39.36
C ALA A 328 11.10 16.77 40.02
N PRO A 329 10.24 15.98 39.36
CA PRO A 329 9.96 14.62 39.81
C PRO A 329 11.11 13.68 39.44
N ALA A 330 11.41 12.77 40.37
CA ALA A 330 12.44 11.77 40.28
C ALA A 330 12.32 10.87 39.04
N THR A 331 13.47 10.58 38.45
CA THR A 331 13.70 9.67 37.31
C THR A 331 13.23 8.25 37.63
N ALA A 332 12.15 7.80 36.98
CA ALA A 332 11.86 6.38 36.83
C ALA A 332 12.68 5.84 35.65
N ALA A 333 13.47 4.80 35.90
CA ALA A 333 14.34 4.17 34.91
C ALA A 333 13.52 3.64 33.71
N SER A 334 13.88 4.07 32.50
CA SER A 334 13.37 3.49 31.25
C SER A 334 13.67 1.99 31.20
N PRO A 335 12.73 1.15 30.73
CA PRO A 335 13.04 -0.24 30.43
C PRO A 335 14.13 -0.27 29.36
N ARG A 336 15.19 -1.03 29.60
CA ARG A 336 16.29 -1.22 28.64
C ARG A 336 15.69 -1.70 27.31
N ARG A 337 15.78 -0.87 26.27
CA ARG A 337 15.54 -1.30 24.88
C ARG A 337 16.56 -2.39 24.58
N THR A 338 16.10 -3.61 24.35
CA THR A 338 16.90 -4.62 23.67
C THR A 338 17.35 -4.06 22.31
N PRO A 339 18.61 -4.30 21.87
CA PRO A 339 19.06 -3.86 20.56
C PRO A 339 18.14 -4.47 19.50
N VAL A 340 17.59 -3.64 18.61
CA VAL A 340 16.92 -4.15 17.41
C VAL A 340 18.03 -4.81 16.57
N PRO A 341 17.95 -6.11 16.25
CA PRO A 341 18.96 -6.77 15.44
C PRO A 341 19.06 -6.10 14.07
N SER A 342 20.27 -6.01 13.52
CA SER A 342 20.53 -5.43 12.21
C SER A 342 19.70 -6.13 11.12
N PRO A 343 19.15 -5.36 10.14
CA PRO A 343 18.31 -5.93 9.08
C PRO A 343 19.12 -6.86 8.17
N LEU A 344 18.48 -7.91 7.64
CA LEU A 344 19.08 -8.80 6.64
C LEU A 344 19.22 -8.06 5.30
N ARG A 345 20.42 -8.00 4.74
CA ARG A 345 20.73 -7.21 3.54
C ARG A 345 20.60 -8.06 2.29
N PHE A 346 19.67 -7.68 1.42
CA PHE A 346 19.38 -8.41 0.19
C PHE A 346 20.03 -7.78 -1.04
N GLY A 347 20.55 -8.65 -1.91
CA GLY A 347 20.81 -8.36 -3.31
C GLY A 347 19.63 -8.82 -4.18
N LEU A 348 19.14 -7.99 -5.10
CA LEU A 348 18.11 -8.37 -6.06
C LEU A 348 18.74 -8.68 -7.42
N ILE A 349 18.46 -9.87 -7.96
CA ILE A 349 18.91 -10.32 -9.27
C ILE A 349 17.66 -10.46 -10.16
N GLY A 350 17.58 -9.62 -11.19
CA GLY A 350 16.38 -9.44 -12.02
C GLY A 350 15.51 -8.30 -11.50
N CYS A 351 15.44 -7.21 -12.27
CA CYS A 351 14.72 -5.97 -11.96
C CYS A 351 13.54 -5.72 -12.92
N GLY A 352 13.00 -6.80 -13.51
CA GLY A 352 11.77 -6.77 -14.32
C GLY A 352 10.50 -6.55 -13.49
N ASP A 353 9.32 -6.88 -14.03
CA ASP A 353 8.03 -6.65 -13.36
C ASP A 353 7.96 -7.23 -11.95
N ILE A 354 8.40 -8.48 -11.78
CA ILE A 354 8.37 -9.14 -10.47
C ILE A 354 9.48 -8.60 -9.57
N GLY A 355 10.68 -8.39 -10.10
CA GLY A 355 11.80 -7.84 -9.33
C GLY A 355 11.51 -6.46 -8.74
N ILE A 356 10.82 -5.57 -9.47
CA ILE A 356 10.42 -4.27 -8.92
C ILE A 356 9.32 -4.40 -7.85
N GLU A 357 8.40 -5.37 -7.97
CA GLU A 357 7.44 -5.69 -6.91
C GLU A 357 8.17 -6.21 -5.67
N ASP A 358 9.18 -7.06 -5.83
CA ASP A 358 10.00 -7.57 -4.74
C ASP A 358 10.80 -6.45 -4.06
N ALA A 359 11.41 -5.54 -4.83
CA ALA A 359 12.10 -4.37 -4.27
C ALA A 359 11.16 -3.48 -3.45
N ARG A 360 9.93 -3.25 -3.94
CA ARG A 360 8.90 -2.51 -3.21
C ARG A 360 8.53 -3.22 -1.92
N ALA A 361 8.19 -4.50 -2.00
CA ALA A 361 7.78 -5.30 -0.85
C ALA A 361 8.89 -5.44 0.19
N LEU A 362 10.16 -5.47 -0.25
CA LEU A 362 11.32 -5.49 0.63
C LEU A 362 11.52 -4.17 1.37
N ALA A 363 11.16 -3.02 0.76
CA ALA A 363 11.15 -1.73 1.45
C ALA A 363 10.06 -1.65 2.55
N ASP A 364 8.99 -2.45 2.41
CA ASP A 364 7.91 -2.57 3.40
C ASP A 364 8.15 -3.73 4.42
N ALA A 365 9.21 -4.52 4.27
CA ALA A 365 9.48 -5.71 5.10
C ALA A 365 10.20 -5.38 6.42
N GLU A 366 9.85 -6.08 7.49
CA GLU A 366 10.49 -5.89 8.80
C GLU A 366 11.79 -6.69 8.90
N GLY A 367 12.87 -6.01 9.30
CA GLY A 367 14.16 -6.65 9.54
C GLY A 367 14.85 -7.15 8.26
N ALA A 368 14.51 -6.60 7.09
CA ALA A 368 15.12 -6.86 5.80
C ALA A 368 15.28 -5.53 5.04
N CYS A 369 16.27 -5.43 4.14
CA CYS A 369 16.43 -4.24 3.29
C CYS A 369 17.15 -4.55 1.97
N LEU A 370 16.93 -3.73 0.95
CA LEU A 370 17.64 -3.79 -0.33
C LEU A 370 19.02 -3.12 -0.22
N THR A 371 20.08 -3.78 -0.70
CA THR A 371 21.45 -3.25 -0.66
C THR A 371 22.08 -3.16 -2.04
N ALA A 372 21.84 -4.17 -2.89
CA ALA A 372 22.38 -4.19 -4.25
C ALA A 372 21.35 -4.73 -5.25
N CYS A 373 21.41 -4.25 -6.49
CA CYS A 373 20.63 -4.78 -7.61
C CYS A 373 21.54 -5.18 -8.77
N HIS A 374 21.14 -6.22 -9.50
CA HIS A 374 21.73 -6.57 -10.78
C HIS A 374 20.64 -6.94 -11.79
N ASP A 375 20.74 -6.37 -12.99
CA ASP A 375 19.97 -6.75 -14.16
C ASP A 375 20.86 -6.60 -15.41
N PRO A 376 20.81 -7.52 -16.38
CA PRO A 376 21.52 -7.36 -17.65
C PRO A 376 21.09 -6.09 -18.41
N VAL A 377 19.84 -5.65 -18.23
CA VAL A 377 19.36 -4.34 -18.70
C VAL A 377 19.63 -3.32 -17.60
N ARG A 378 20.78 -2.66 -17.68
CA ARG A 378 21.30 -1.71 -16.68
C ARG A 378 20.26 -0.71 -16.18
N GLN A 379 19.44 -0.15 -17.08
CA GLN A 379 18.43 0.86 -16.75
C GLN A 379 17.39 0.33 -15.75
N LEU A 380 17.08 -0.98 -15.76
CA LEU A 380 16.14 -1.57 -14.83
C LEU A 380 16.69 -1.60 -13.40
N ALA A 381 17.97 -1.94 -13.24
CA ALA A 381 18.63 -1.93 -11.93
C ALA A 381 18.81 -0.50 -11.40
N GLU A 382 19.15 0.46 -12.27
CA GLU A 382 19.24 1.88 -11.93
C GLU A 382 17.89 2.44 -11.46
N ASP A 383 16.80 2.19 -12.19
CA ASP A 383 15.45 2.63 -11.81
C ASP A 383 14.98 1.98 -10.51
N THR A 384 15.26 0.70 -10.29
CA THR A 384 14.92 0.02 -9.03
C THR A 384 15.63 0.65 -7.84
N VAL A 385 16.95 0.89 -7.95
CA VAL A 385 17.74 1.53 -6.88
C VAL A 385 17.31 2.98 -6.65
N ALA A 386 16.98 3.72 -7.71
CA ALA A 386 16.49 5.09 -7.58
C ALA A 386 15.16 5.17 -6.81
N ARG A 387 14.33 4.13 -6.87
CA ARG A 387 13.03 4.08 -6.18
C ARG A 387 13.11 3.55 -4.75
N TYR A 388 13.96 2.55 -4.49
CA TYR A 388 13.92 1.78 -3.24
C TYR A 388 15.26 1.76 -2.49
N GLY A 389 16.28 2.48 -2.98
CA GLY A 389 17.59 2.58 -2.36
C GLY A 389 18.56 1.46 -2.74
N GLY A 390 19.75 1.49 -2.14
CA GLY A 390 20.86 0.57 -2.43
C GLY A 390 21.80 1.07 -3.53
N THR A 391 22.49 0.13 -4.18
CA THR A 391 23.41 0.38 -5.30
C THR A 391 23.16 -0.64 -6.40
N HIS A 392 23.64 -0.41 -7.62
CA HIS A 392 23.54 -1.41 -8.69
C HIS A 392 24.92 -1.89 -9.12
N GLU A 393 25.02 -3.16 -9.50
CA GLU A 393 26.24 -3.77 -10.02
C GLU A 393 26.01 -4.18 -11.49
N GLN A 394 26.92 -3.76 -12.36
CA GLN A 394 26.84 -4.11 -13.79
C GLN A 394 27.13 -5.58 -14.05
N ALA A 395 27.99 -6.20 -13.24
CA ALA A 395 28.36 -7.61 -13.38
C ALA A 395 27.81 -8.40 -12.20
N LEU A 396 27.10 -9.50 -12.47
CA LEU A 396 26.56 -10.40 -11.46
C LEU A 396 27.61 -10.84 -10.43
N GLY A 397 28.81 -11.19 -10.91
CA GLY A 397 29.92 -11.62 -10.05
C GLY A 397 30.34 -10.56 -9.02
N ARG A 398 30.18 -9.25 -9.34
CA ARG A 398 30.43 -8.18 -8.36
C ARG A 398 29.39 -8.19 -7.26
N LEU A 399 28.10 -8.31 -7.60
CA LEU A 399 27.03 -8.45 -6.59
C LEU A 399 27.26 -9.66 -5.70
N MET A 400 27.62 -10.82 -6.27
CA MET A 400 27.89 -12.04 -5.50
C MET A 400 29.09 -11.89 -4.55
N ALA A 401 30.13 -11.14 -4.95
CA ALA A 401 31.33 -10.92 -4.15
C ALA A 401 31.14 -9.90 -3.00
N ARG A 402 30.00 -9.20 -2.94
CA ARG A 402 29.75 -8.17 -1.92
C ARG A 402 29.63 -8.76 -0.53
N ARG A 403 30.41 -8.24 0.42
CA ARG A 403 30.34 -8.62 1.85
C ARG A 403 29.19 -7.97 2.58
N ASP A 404 28.58 -6.94 1.98
CA ASP A 404 27.42 -6.24 2.52
C ASP A 404 26.08 -6.79 2.01
N VAL A 405 26.10 -7.90 1.27
CA VAL A 405 24.91 -8.66 0.87
C VAL A 405 24.91 -9.99 1.59
N ASP A 406 23.87 -10.25 2.38
CA ASP A 406 23.71 -11.48 3.16
C ASP A 406 22.89 -12.53 2.39
N ALA A 407 21.84 -12.08 1.71
CA ALA A 407 20.91 -12.91 0.96
C ALA A 407 20.68 -12.36 -0.45
N VAL A 408 20.22 -13.21 -1.38
CA VAL A 408 19.79 -12.77 -2.71
C VAL A 408 18.36 -13.18 -3.03
N ILE A 409 17.63 -12.30 -3.71
CA ILE A 409 16.37 -12.59 -4.38
C ILE A 409 16.68 -12.84 -5.86
N ILE A 410 16.21 -13.97 -6.40
CA ILE A 410 16.36 -14.32 -7.82
C ILE A 410 14.98 -14.22 -8.48
N ALA A 411 14.75 -13.14 -9.23
CA ALA A 411 13.50 -12.81 -9.91
C ALA A 411 13.70 -12.72 -11.44
N THR A 412 14.19 -13.81 -12.03
CA THR A 412 14.63 -13.89 -13.43
C THR A 412 13.81 -14.91 -14.24
N PRO A 413 14.01 -15.04 -15.57
CA PRO A 413 13.40 -16.12 -16.36
C PRO A 413 13.74 -17.51 -15.81
N HIS A 414 12.79 -18.47 -15.90
CA HIS A 414 12.87 -19.74 -15.16
C HIS A 414 14.12 -20.58 -15.50
N ASP A 415 14.56 -20.55 -16.76
CA ASP A 415 15.78 -21.23 -17.25
C ASP A 415 17.08 -20.73 -16.60
N THR A 416 17.06 -19.54 -16.01
CA THR A 416 18.24 -18.96 -15.36
C THR A 416 18.31 -19.27 -13.86
N HIS A 417 17.28 -19.88 -13.28
CA HIS A 417 17.20 -20.13 -11.84
C HIS A 417 18.33 -21.05 -11.33
N GLU A 418 18.61 -22.16 -12.00
CA GLU A 418 19.65 -23.11 -11.60
C GLU A 418 21.06 -22.50 -11.56
N PRO A 419 21.58 -21.88 -12.64
CA PRO A 419 22.92 -21.31 -12.61
C PRO A 419 23.04 -20.15 -11.61
N LEU A 420 21.99 -19.35 -11.41
CA LEU A 420 21.99 -18.25 -10.44
C LEU A 420 21.95 -18.76 -8.99
N LEU A 421 21.15 -19.79 -8.70
CA LEU A 421 21.13 -20.45 -7.40
C LEU A 421 22.53 -21.02 -7.09
N ALA A 422 23.12 -21.78 -8.02
CA ALA A 422 24.44 -22.37 -7.83
C ALA A 422 25.51 -21.30 -7.56
N ALA A 423 25.48 -20.18 -8.30
CA ALA A 423 26.40 -19.06 -8.08
C ALA A 423 26.21 -18.40 -6.71
N ALA A 424 24.97 -18.22 -6.25
CA ALA A 424 24.67 -17.64 -4.96
C ALA A 424 25.12 -18.55 -3.79
N LEU A 425 24.87 -19.85 -3.90
CA LEU A 425 25.33 -20.84 -2.91
C LEU A 425 26.86 -20.90 -2.84
N ALA A 426 27.53 -20.92 -3.99
CA ALA A 426 28.99 -20.88 -4.05
C ALA A 426 29.58 -19.58 -3.44
N ALA A 427 28.85 -18.47 -3.53
CA ALA A 427 29.21 -17.19 -2.92
C ALA A 427 28.83 -17.08 -1.42
N GLY A 428 28.28 -18.14 -0.82
CA GLY A 428 27.89 -18.16 0.59
C GLY A 428 26.69 -17.27 0.91
N LYS A 429 25.75 -17.08 -0.04
CA LYS A 429 24.57 -16.24 0.14
C LYS A 429 23.33 -17.08 0.48
N HIS A 430 22.50 -16.60 1.41
CA HIS A 430 21.15 -17.13 1.56
C HIS A 430 20.34 -16.83 0.28
N VAL A 431 19.38 -17.67 -0.10
CA VAL A 431 18.65 -17.53 -1.38
C VAL A 431 17.14 -17.59 -1.18
N LEU A 432 16.45 -16.57 -1.68
CA LEU A 432 15.00 -16.61 -1.86
C LEU A 432 14.68 -16.52 -3.37
N LEU A 433 14.30 -17.64 -3.95
CA LEU A 433 14.06 -17.78 -5.39
C LEU A 433 12.59 -17.49 -5.72
N GLU A 434 12.29 -16.74 -6.77
CA GLU A 434 10.93 -16.68 -7.29
C GLU A 434 10.44 -18.03 -7.82
N LYS A 435 9.12 -18.23 -7.84
CA LYS A 435 8.50 -19.42 -8.41
C LYS A 435 8.43 -19.31 -9.95
N PRO A 436 8.40 -20.44 -10.67
CA PRO A 436 8.55 -21.83 -10.21
C PRO A 436 10.00 -22.14 -9.81
N LEU A 437 10.22 -23.29 -9.19
CA LEU A 437 11.57 -23.73 -8.82
C LEU A 437 12.48 -23.79 -10.06
N ALA A 438 12.00 -24.38 -11.17
CA ALA A 438 12.69 -24.41 -12.46
C ALA A 438 11.70 -24.54 -13.61
N GLN A 439 12.20 -24.47 -14.84
CA GLN A 439 11.45 -24.74 -16.06
C GLN A 439 11.08 -26.22 -16.26
N ASP A 440 11.79 -27.14 -15.61
CA ASP A 440 11.52 -28.58 -15.71
C ASP A 440 11.85 -29.34 -14.41
N LEU A 441 11.27 -30.54 -14.24
CA LEU A 441 11.47 -31.36 -13.04
C LEU A 441 12.93 -31.77 -12.80
N THR A 442 13.68 -32.03 -13.87
CA THR A 442 15.05 -32.55 -13.77
C THR A 442 15.96 -31.46 -13.24
N THR A 443 15.81 -30.24 -13.74
CA THR A 443 16.49 -29.04 -13.28
C THR A 443 16.08 -28.71 -11.83
N ALA A 444 14.79 -28.75 -11.52
CA ALA A 444 14.30 -28.52 -10.16
C ALA A 444 14.91 -29.51 -9.13
N ARG A 445 15.11 -30.78 -9.52
CA ARG A 445 15.77 -31.79 -8.67
C ARG A 445 17.22 -31.42 -8.38
N ARG A 446 18.00 -31.07 -9.40
CA ARG A 446 19.41 -30.66 -9.21
C ARG A 446 19.52 -29.45 -8.30
N MET A 447 18.63 -28.47 -8.46
CA MET A 447 18.57 -27.29 -7.60
C MET A 447 18.27 -27.63 -6.14
N ALA A 448 17.26 -28.48 -5.88
CA ALA A 448 16.92 -28.90 -4.53
C ALA A 448 18.08 -29.68 -3.87
N SER A 449 18.74 -30.57 -4.62
CA SER A 449 19.92 -31.31 -4.15
C SER A 449 21.10 -30.39 -3.84
N ALA A 450 21.38 -29.41 -4.72
CA ALA A 450 22.45 -28.43 -4.51
C ALA A 450 22.22 -27.60 -3.24
N ALA A 451 20.98 -27.15 -3.01
CA ALA A 451 20.63 -26.40 -1.82
C ALA A 451 20.70 -27.24 -0.54
N ALA A 452 20.32 -28.52 -0.59
CA ALA A 452 20.47 -29.44 0.54
C ALA A 452 21.95 -29.68 0.91
N GLY A 453 22.85 -29.68 -0.08
CA GLY A 453 24.30 -29.83 0.13
C GLY A 453 25.03 -28.57 0.61
N ALA A 454 24.42 -27.38 0.47
CA ALA A 454 25.06 -26.09 0.78
C ALA A 454 24.99 -25.68 2.26
N GLY A 455 25.11 -26.66 3.17
CA GLY A 455 24.82 -26.56 4.60
C GLY A 455 25.18 -25.22 5.28
N GLY A 456 24.29 -24.74 6.15
CA GLY A 456 24.42 -23.44 6.83
C GLY A 456 23.77 -22.27 6.07
N LEU A 457 23.40 -22.45 4.80
CA LEU A 457 22.64 -21.46 4.03
C LEU A 457 21.14 -21.75 4.06
N THR A 458 20.36 -20.71 4.33
CA THR A 458 18.89 -20.72 4.24
C THR A 458 18.47 -20.52 2.80
N THR A 459 17.67 -21.43 2.26
CA THR A 459 17.16 -21.37 0.89
C THR A 459 15.65 -21.58 0.87
N GLY A 460 14.93 -20.78 0.09
CA GLY A 460 13.48 -20.84 -0.03
C GLY A 460 12.99 -20.47 -1.41
N VAL A 461 11.72 -20.78 -1.69
CA VAL A 461 11.01 -20.37 -2.90
C VAL A 461 9.83 -19.49 -2.53
N LEU A 462 9.67 -18.37 -3.24
CA LEU A 462 8.63 -17.39 -2.95
C LEU A 462 7.29 -17.83 -3.55
N PHE A 463 6.42 -18.36 -2.70
CA PHE A 463 4.99 -18.52 -2.98
C PHE A 463 4.19 -17.58 -2.05
N PRO A 464 3.87 -16.35 -2.47
CA PRO A 464 3.24 -15.35 -1.60
C PRO A 464 1.88 -15.79 -1.03
N THR A 465 1.18 -16.73 -1.66
CA THR A 465 -0.08 -17.26 -1.14
C THR A 465 0.08 -18.02 0.19
N ARG A 466 1.30 -18.50 0.51
CA ARG A 466 1.60 -19.19 1.78
C ARG A 466 1.68 -18.25 2.98
N THR A 467 1.92 -16.96 2.74
CA THR A 467 1.92 -15.91 3.76
C THR A 467 0.58 -15.17 3.81
N ASP A 468 -0.39 -15.51 2.95
CA ASP A 468 -1.72 -14.92 3.00
C ASP A 468 -2.41 -15.26 4.33
N PRO A 469 -2.87 -14.27 5.12
CA PRO A 469 -3.56 -14.56 6.38
C PRO A 469 -4.83 -15.38 6.18
N ARG A 470 -5.48 -15.31 5.00
CA ARG A 470 -6.61 -16.19 4.66
C ARG A 470 -6.17 -17.64 4.53
N PHE A 471 -5.00 -17.89 3.95
CA PHE A 471 -4.40 -19.22 3.85
C PHE A 471 -3.97 -19.74 5.23
N LEU A 472 -3.27 -18.93 6.02
CA LEU A 472 -2.84 -19.31 7.37
C LEU A 472 -4.06 -19.68 8.23
N ARG A 473 -5.10 -18.85 8.20
CA ARG A 473 -6.36 -19.12 8.90
C ARG A 473 -7.08 -20.35 8.36
N ALA A 474 -7.05 -20.58 7.04
CA ALA A 474 -7.64 -21.76 6.43
C ALA A 474 -6.97 -23.05 6.92
N ARG A 475 -5.64 -23.07 7.02
CA ARG A 475 -4.89 -24.20 7.60
C ARG A 475 -5.29 -24.48 9.05
N GLU A 476 -5.35 -23.45 9.89
CA GLU A 476 -5.80 -23.59 11.28
C GLU A 476 -7.23 -24.16 11.36
N THR A 477 -8.12 -23.67 10.50
CA THR A 477 -9.54 -24.02 10.49
C THR A 477 -9.76 -25.47 10.06
N ILE A 478 -9.04 -25.91 9.03
CA ILE A 478 -9.04 -27.30 8.58
C ILE A 478 -8.42 -28.19 9.68
N GLY A 479 -7.29 -27.78 10.25
CA GLY A 479 -6.61 -28.49 11.33
C GLY A 479 -7.46 -28.64 12.61
N ALA A 480 -8.29 -27.65 12.92
CA ALA A 480 -9.24 -27.67 14.02
C ALA A 480 -10.49 -28.54 13.74
N GLY A 481 -10.63 -29.10 12.54
CA GLY A 481 -11.77 -29.95 12.18
C GLY A 481 -13.08 -29.19 11.95
N ALA A 482 -13.06 -27.87 11.74
CA ALA A 482 -14.26 -27.03 11.63
C ALA A 482 -15.18 -27.40 10.45
N ILE A 483 -14.62 -28.01 9.39
CA ILE A 483 -15.37 -28.54 8.24
C ILE A 483 -15.45 -30.08 8.26
N GLY A 484 -15.00 -30.72 9.34
CA GLY A 484 -14.84 -32.17 9.43
C GLY A 484 -13.68 -32.69 8.58
N VAL A 485 -13.85 -33.85 7.96
CA VAL A 485 -12.87 -34.45 7.06
C VAL A 485 -13.00 -33.83 5.67
N PRO A 486 -11.93 -33.25 5.09
CA PRO A 486 -11.96 -32.75 3.72
C PRO A 486 -12.36 -33.85 2.72
N LEU A 487 -13.28 -33.52 1.81
CA LEU A 487 -13.83 -34.39 0.78
C LEU A 487 -13.45 -33.94 -0.63
N GLY A 488 -13.38 -32.63 -0.87
CA GLY A 488 -13.07 -32.09 -2.19
C GLY A 488 -12.57 -30.66 -2.15
N VAL A 489 -11.95 -30.24 -3.25
CA VAL A 489 -11.47 -28.87 -3.46
C VAL A 489 -11.87 -28.39 -4.84
N SER A 490 -12.30 -27.14 -4.96
CA SER A 490 -12.42 -26.44 -6.24
C SER A 490 -11.60 -25.18 -6.18
N ALA A 491 -10.79 -24.96 -7.20
CA ALA A 491 -10.00 -23.77 -7.32
C ALA A 491 -9.94 -23.31 -8.77
N HIS A 492 -9.90 -22.00 -8.99
CA HIS A 492 -9.67 -21.47 -10.33
C HIS A 492 -8.83 -20.22 -10.33
N TYR A 493 -8.19 -19.96 -11.47
CA TYR A 493 -7.50 -18.72 -11.77
C TYR A 493 -7.86 -18.26 -13.18
N LEU A 494 -8.86 -17.39 -13.29
CA LEU A 494 -9.36 -16.88 -14.56
C LEU A 494 -9.08 -15.39 -14.64
N VAL A 495 -8.30 -14.97 -15.63
CA VAL A 495 -7.92 -13.57 -15.84
C VAL A 495 -7.93 -13.21 -17.31
N ASP A 496 -8.08 -11.92 -17.58
CA ASP A 496 -7.87 -11.35 -18.90
C ASP A 496 -6.51 -10.65 -18.95
N ARG A 497 -5.49 -11.36 -19.46
CA ARG A 497 -4.16 -10.81 -19.71
C ARG A 497 -4.12 -10.30 -21.15
N SER A 498 -3.59 -9.09 -21.34
CA SER A 498 -3.28 -8.57 -22.66
C SER A 498 -2.31 -9.50 -23.39
N ALA A 499 -2.30 -9.47 -24.72
CA ALA A 499 -1.34 -10.22 -25.52
C ALA A 499 0.12 -9.85 -25.15
N ASP A 500 0.34 -8.61 -24.74
CA ASP A 500 1.66 -8.09 -24.34
C ASP A 500 2.24 -8.78 -23.09
N TYR A 501 1.41 -9.44 -22.26
CA TYR A 501 1.89 -10.19 -21.10
C TYR A 501 3.03 -11.15 -21.44
N PHE A 502 2.95 -11.82 -22.59
CA PHE A 502 3.96 -12.79 -23.01
C PHE A 502 5.19 -12.17 -23.68
N ARG A 503 5.12 -10.89 -24.09
CA ARG A 503 6.20 -10.16 -24.79
C ARG A 503 6.87 -9.09 -23.96
N GLY A 504 6.23 -8.58 -22.92
CA GLY A 504 6.75 -7.52 -22.06
C GLY A 504 6.29 -7.60 -20.60
N GLY A 505 5.61 -8.68 -20.22
CA GLY A 505 5.06 -8.84 -18.88
C GLY A 505 3.86 -7.93 -18.61
N LEU A 506 3.56 -7.69 -17.34
CA LEU A 506 2.33 -7.00 -16.93
C LEU A 506 2.35 -5.50 -17.22
N SER A 507 3.53 -4.87 -17.13
CA SER A 507 3.66 -3.42 -17.27
C SER A 507 4.44 -3.00 -18.52
N GLY A 508 5.01 -3.95 -19.26
CA GLY A 508 5.94 -3.65 -20.36
C GLY A 508 7.34 -3.24 -19.88
N ARG A 509 7.62 -3.28 -18.56
CA ARG A 509 8.90 -2.83 -17.97
C ARG A 509 10.12 -3.57 -18.54
N SER A 510 9.98 -4.87 -18.78
CA SER A 510 11.06 -5.70 -19.32
C SER A 510 10.56 -6.42 -20.58
N PRO A 511 10.64 -5.77 -21.76
CA PRO A 511 10.32 -6.40 -23.04
C PRO A 511 11.19 -7.64 -23.25
N SER A 512 10.56 -8.82 -23.23
CA SER A 512 11.22 -10.10 -23.43
C SER A 512 10.19 -11.17 -23.83
N THR A 513 10.60 -12.04 -24.74
CA THR A 513 9.77 -13.15 -25.26
C THR A 513 10.02 -14.48 -24.55
N TRP A 514 10.72 -14.50 -23.40
CA TRP A 514 11.04 -15.75 -22.71
C TRP A 514 9.79 -16.56 -22.32
N ARG A 515 8.66 -15.88 -22.06
CA ARG A 515 7.36 -16.50 -21.77
C ARG A 515 6.71 -17.18 -22.98
N LEU A 516 7.16 -16.83 -24.19
CA LEU A 516 6.75 -17.49 -25.43
C LEU A 516 7.61 -18.73 -25.75
N SER A 517 8.67 -18.97 -24.99
CA SER A 517 9.58 -20.11 -25.21
C SER A 517 9.37 -21.17 -24.15
N LYS A 518 8.87 -22.34 -24.57
CA LYS A 518 8.69 -23.49 -23.67
C LYS A 518 10.01 -23.97 -23.06
N ALA A 519 11.10 -23.94 -23.83
CA ALA A 519 12.42 -24.29 -23.34
C ALA A 519 12.88 -23.38 -22.19
N ARG A 520 12.46 -22.11 -22.18
CA ARG A 520 12.86 -21.14 -21.16
C ARG A 520 11.89 -21.04 -19.99
N SER A 521 10.60 -21.20 -20.26
CA SER A 521 9.52 -21.03 -19.27
C SER A 521 9.01 -22.35 -18.67
N GLY A 522 9.21 -23.48 -19.34
CA GLY A 522 8.65 -24.78 -18.99
C GLY A 522 7.25 -25.03 -19.55
N GLY A 523 6.52 -23.97 -19.90
CA GLY A 523 5.15 -24.01 -20.38
C GLY A 523 4.44 -22.68 -20.12
N GLY A 524 3.13 -22.63 -20.34
CA GLY A 524 2.33 -21.42 -20.23
C GLY A 524 1.65 -21.22 -18.87
N PHE A 525 0.34 -20.98 -18.92
CA PHE A 525 -0.42 -20.50 -17.75
C PHE A 525 -0.36 -21.45 -16.56
N LEU A 526 -0.21 -22.76 -16.80
CA LEU A 526 -0.13 -23.76 -15.74
C LEU A 526 1.08 -23.52 -14.83
N ILE A 527 2.29 -23.53 -15.39
CA ILE A 527 3.53 -23.34 -14.61
C ILE A 527 3.73 -21.89 -14.18
N MET A 528 3.28 -20.91 -14.98
CA MET A 528 3.49 -19.49 -14.65
C MET A 528 2.54 -18.97 -13.58
N ASN A 529 1.28 -19.42 -13.55
CA ASN A 529 0.24 -18.80 -12.74
C ASN A 529 -0.54 -19.82 -11.90
N LEU A 530 -1.09 -20.88 -12.51
CA LEU A 530 -1.92 -21.85 -11.80
C LEU A 530 -1.13 -22.68 -10.78
N ILE A 531 0.20 -22.70 -10.88
CA ILE A 531 1.11 -23.27 -9.90
C ILE A 531 0.86 -22.74 -8.47
N HIS A 532 0.40 -21.49 -8.33
CA HIS A 532 0.03 -20.93 -7.02
C HIS A 532 -1.14 -21.70 -6.38
N GLN A 533 -2.17 -22.05 -7.15
CA GLN A 533 -3.32 -22.82 -6.67
C GLN A 533 -2.91 -24.27 -6.37
N ILE A 534 -2.07 -24.86 -7.21
CA ILE A 534 -1.52 -26.21 -6.97
C ILE A 534 -0.77 -26.25 -5.64
N ASP A 535 0.13 -25.29 -5.41
CA ASP A 535 0.89 -25.15 -4.18
C ASP A 535 -0.02 -24.94 -2.97
N THR A 536 -0.95 -23.98 -3.07
CA THR A 536 -1.86 -23.63 -1.98
C THR A 536 -2.76 -24.80 -1.60
N VAL A 537 -3.30 -25.54 -2.56
CA VAL A 537 -4.16 -26.71 -2.30
C VAL A 537 -3.36 -27.85 -1.66
N ARG A 538 -2.17 -28.17 -2.18
CA ARG A 538 -1.28 -29.19 -1.57
C ARG A 538 -1.02 -28.88 -0.10
N ALA A 539 -0.73 -27.62 0.18
CA ALA A 539 -0.40 -27.13 1.50
C ALA A 539 -1.57 -27.08 2.48
N LEU A 540 -2.75 -26.65 2.02
CA LEU A 540 -3.97 -26.63 2.82
C LEU A 540 -4.36 -28.03 3.27
N LEU A 541 -4.21 -29.01 2.38
CA LEU A 541 -4.53 -30.41 2.66
C LEU A 541 -3.43 -31.11 3.46
N GLY A 542 -2.20 -30.59 3.45
CA GLY A 542 -1.03 -31.23 4.06
C GLY A 542 -0.75 -32.62 3.47
N ARG A 543 -1.01 -32.79 2.17
CA ARG A 543 -0.96 -34.08 1.46
C ARG A 543 -0.31 -33.93 0.11
N GLU A 544 0.38 -34.97 -0.31
CA GLU A 544 0.93 -35.08 -1.66
C GLU A 544 -0.09 -35.62 -2.65
N ALA A 545 0.05 -35.24 -3.92
CA ALA A 545 -0.84 -35.68 -4.97
C ALA A 545 -0.46 -37.10 -5.43
N ASP A 546 -1.43 -38.02 -5.44
CA ASP A 546 -1.22 -39.39 -5.90
C ASP A 546 -1.40 -39.52 -7.41
N ARG A 547 -2.29 -38.69 -7.98
CA ARG A 547 -2.69 -38.80 -9.39
C ARG A 547 -3.22 -37.49 -9.92
N VAL A 548 -2.80 -37.13 -11.13
CA VAL A 548 -3.17 -35.90 -11.82
C VAL A 548 -3.70 -36.26 -13.20
N TYR A 549 -4.90 -35.79 -13.54
CA TYR A 549 -5.39 -35.71 -14.91
C TYR A 549 -5.38 -34.24 -15.33
N ALA A 550 -4.98 -33.92 -16.55
CA ALA A 550 -5.03 -32.56 -17.07
C ALA A 550 -5.40 -32.51 -18.55
N GLU A 551 -6.08 -31.44 -18.93
CA GLU A 551 -6.31 -31.00 -20.31
C GLU A 551 -5.76 -29.60 -20.47
N THR A 552 -5.14 -29.32 -21.62
CA THR A 552 -4.53 -28.02 -21.95
C THR A 552 -5.03 -27.57 -23.31
N ALA A 553 -5.30 -26.29 -23.48
CA ALA A 553 -5.59 -25.68 -24.77
C ALA A 553 -4.80 -24.39 -24.94
N THR A 554 -4.57 -24.03 -26.20
CA THR A 554 -3.93 -22.78 -26.62
C THR A 554 -4.93 -22.00 -27.46
N SER A 555 -5.21 -20.74 -27.11
CA SER A 555 -6.13 -19.93 -27.89
C SER A 555 -5.60 -19.61 -29.29
N PRO A 556 -6.48 -19.36 -30.29
CA PRO A 556 -6.08 -19.11 -31.68
C PRO A 556 -5.26 -17.84 -31.92
N LEU A 557 -5.07 -17.00 -30.90
CA LEU A 557 -4.41 -15.70 -30.98
C LEU A 557 -2.91 -15.75 -30.62
N ALA A 558 -2.33 -16.95 -30.44
CA ALA A 558 -1.00 -17.12 -29.88
C ALA A 558 0.12 -17.16 -30.95
N ASP A 559 1.10 -16.27 -30.81
CA ASP A 559 2.39 -16.32 -31.54
C ASP A 559 3.34 -17.43 -31.02
N ALA A 560 2.87 -18.30 -30.13
CA ALA A 560 3.60 -19.42 -29.53
C ALA A 560 2.67 -20.61 -29.25
N PRO A 561 2.45 -21.51 -30.23
CA PRO A 561 1.47 -22.61 -30.11
C PRO A 561 1.77 -23.60 -28.98
N ASP A 562 3.04 -23.69 -28.56
CA ASP A 562 3.50 -24.60 -27.50
C ASP A 562 3.31 -24.07 -26.06
N ILE A 563 2.72 -22.87 -25.91
CA ILE A 563 2.46 -22.20 -24.64
C ILE A 563 0.96 -22.21 -24.39
N GLU A 564 0.50 -23.08 -23.49
CA GLU A 564 -0.92 -23.20 -23.16
C GLU A 564 -1.43 -21.99 -22.38
N ASP A 565 -2.64 -21.52 -22.68
CA ASP A 565 -3.27 -20.38 -22.02
C ASP A 565 -4.64 -20.71 -21.39
N ALA A 566 -5.06 -21.97 -21.50
CA ALA A 566 -6.20 -22.56 -20.80
C ALA A 566 -5.86 -23.98 -20.33
N VAL A 567 -6.24 -24.31 -19.09
CA VAL A 567 -5.94 -25.58 -18.43
C VAL A 567 -7.07 -25.99 -17.49
N THR A 568 -7.34 -27.28 -17.43
CA THR A 568 -8.12 -27.89 -16.33
C THR A 568 -7.42 -29.12 -15.78
N LEU A 569 -7.48 -29.31 -14.46
CA LEU A 569 -6.86 -30.44 -13.77
C LEU A 569 -7.86 -31.11 -12.82
N VAL A 570 -7.72 -32.43 -12.70
CA VAL A 570 -8.28 -33.23 -11.60
C VAL A 570 -7.13 -33.88 -10.85
N ILE A 571 -6.94 -33.49 -9.60
CA ILE A 571 -5.84 -33.96 -8.75
C ILE A 571 -6.41 -34.77 -7.58
N ARG A 572 -5.86 -35.95 -7.33
CA ARG A 572 -6.20 -36.79 -6.19
C ARG A 572 -5.16 -36.62 -5.07
N PHE A 573 -5.65 -36.31 -3.88
CA PHE A 573 -4.89 -36.25 -2.62
C PHE A 573 -5.51 -37.24 -1.61
N GLY A 574 -5.14 -38.51 -1.75
CA GLY A 574 -5.77 -39.65 -1.10
C GLY A 574 -7.26 -39.73 -1.43
N ARG A 575 -8.09 -39.46 -0.41
CA ARG A 575 -9.56 -39.46 -0.53
C ARG A 575 -10.11 -38.15 -1.11
N VAL A 576 -9.34 -37.07 -1.09
CA VAL A 576 -9.76 -35.74 -1.56
C VAL A 576 -9.54 -35.64 -3.06
N ILE A 577 -10.52 -35.10 -3.78
CA ILE A 577 -10.40 -34.77 -5.20
C ILE A 577 -10.42 -33.24 -5.34
N ALA A 578 -9.40 -32.68 -5.98
CA ALA A 578 -9.31 -31.27 -6.31
C ALA A 578 -9.54 -31.04 -7.80
N THR A 579 -10.43 -30.12 -8.15
CA THR A 579 -10.64 -29.66 -9.53
C THR A 579 -10.11 -28.25 -9.69
N LEU A 580 -9.13 -28.07 -10.58
CA LEU A 580 -8.48 -26.78 -10.81
C LEU A 580 -8.71 -26.32 -12.25
N THR A 581 -9.06 -25.05 -12.47
CA THR A 581 -9.17 -24.48 -13.81
C THR A 581 -8.40 -23.17 -13.91
N GLY A 582 -7.58 -23.00 -14.94
CA GLY A 582 -6.80 -21.78 -15.15
C GLY A 582 -6.88 -21.30 -16.58
N ALA A 583 -7.01 -20.00 -16.78
CA ALA A 583 -6.90 -19.42 -18.12
C ALA A 583 -6.48 -17.95 -18.06
N SER A 584 -5.66 -17.52 -19.03
CA SER A 584 -5.13 -16.15 -19.12
C SER A 584 -5.86 -15.20 -20.06
N ARG A 585 -6.85 -15.66 -20.83
CA ARG A 585 -7.55 -14.83 -21.84
C ARG A 585 -9.07 -14.91 -21.69
N VAL A 586 -9.55 -14.73 -20.46
CA VAL A 586 -10.97 -14.83 -20.12
C VAL A 586 -11.52 -13.43 -19.82
N VAL A 587 -12.18 -12.82 -20.81
CA VAL A 587 -12.88 -11.55 -20.63
C VAL A 587 -13.91 -11.69 -19.52
N GLY A 588 -13.85 -10.80 -18.52
CA GLY A 588 -14.69 -10.90 -17.32
C GLY A 588 -14.22 -11.94 -16.30
N GLY A 589 -13.01 -12.49 -16.44
CA GLY A 589 -12.40 -13.38 -15.46
C GLY A 589 -12.36 -12.74 -14.06
N ASP A 590 -12.73 -13.53 -13.05
CA ASP A 590 -12.98 -13.07 -11.68
C ASP A 590 -11.81 -13.35 -10.71
N GLY A 591 -10.64 -13.66 -11.26
CA GLY A 591 -9.39 -13.82 -10.51
C GLY A 591 -9.23 -15.20 -9.89
N GLN A 592 -8.80 -15.24 -8.62
CA GLN A 592 -8.43 -16.46 -7.91
C GLN A 592 -9.53 -16.89 -6.94
N HIS A 593 -9.90 -18.17 -6.98
CA HIS A 593 -10.84 -18.78 -6.04
C HIS A 593 -10.30 -20.10 -5.53
N ILE A 594 -10.55 -20.38 -4.25
CA ILE A 594 -10.24 -21.66 -3.62
C ILE A 594 -11.33 -21.97 -2.60
N ARG A 595 -11.93 -23.15 -2.72
CA ARG A 595 -12.93 -23.68 -1.78
C ARG A 595 -12.60 -25.13 -1.42
N VAL A 596 -12.71 -25.46 -0.14
CA VAL A 596 -12.53 -26.80 0.41
C VAL A 596 -13.85 -27.26 1.02
N TRP A 597 -14.37 -28.41 0.60
CA TRP A 597 -15.54 -29.04 1.20
C TRP A 597 -15.11 -30.17 2.13
N GLY A 598 -15.77 -30.29 3.26
CA GLY A 598 -15.70 -31.43 4.15
C GLY A 598 -17.09 -31.98 4.46
N ASP A 599 -17.15 -33.04 5.26
CA ASP A 599 -18.40 -33.72 5.62
C ASP A 599 -19.26 -32.95 6.64
N GLN A 600 -18.66 -32.00 7.37
CA GLN A 600 -19.36 -31.17 8.36
C GLN A 600 -19.52 -29.71 7.94
N GLY A 601 -18.97 -29.31 6.78
CA GLY A 601 -19.00 -27.93 6.33
C GLY A 601 -18.15 -27.68 5.09
N HIS A 602 -17.95 -26.42 4.75
CA HIS A 602 -17.01 -26.02 3.72
C HIS A 602 -16.38 -24.67 4.07
N LEU A 603 -15.22 -24.43 3.47
CA LEU A 603 -14.40 -23.25 3.66
C LEU A 603 -14.12 -22.63 2.30
N GLN A 604 -14.46 -21.37 2.12
CA GLN A 604 -13.95 -20.54 1.03
C GLN A 604 -12.71 -19.80 1.54
N VAL A 605 -11.60 -19.89 0.80
CA VAL A 605 -10.32 -19.26 1.15
C VAL A 605 -10.12 -17.98 0.34
N LEU A 606 -10.34 -18.07 -0.97
CA LEU A 606 -10.26 -16.94 -1.92
C LEU A 606 -11.58 -16.80 -2.71
N PRO A 607 -11.94 -15.59 -3.15
CA PRO A 607 -11.31 -14.30 -2.82
C PRO A 607 -11.64 -13.79 -1.41
N ARG A 608 -12.67 -14.35 -0.77
CA ARG A 608 -13.10 -13.99 0.59
C ARG A 608 -13.03 -15.23 1.47
N TYR A 609 -12.45 -15.06 2.66
CA TYR A 609 -12.42 -16.12 3.66
C TYR A 609 -13.82 -16.26 4.29
N ALA A 610 -14.41 -17.45 4.24
CA ALA A 610 -15.70 -17.74 4.84
C ALA A 610 -15.83 -19.23 5.21
N VAL A 611 -16.35 -19.51 6.41
CA VAL A 611 -16.61 -20.88 6.89
C VAL A 611 -18.11 -21.09 6.99
N THR A 612 -18.60 -22.19 6.43
CA THR A 612 -19.98 -22.66 6.63
C THR A 612 -19.91 -24.05 7.25
N HIS A 613 -20.55 -24.27 8.38
CA HIS A 613 -20.59 -25.57 9.04
C HIS A 613 -22.04 -25.94 9.39
N ARG A 614 -22.34 -27.23 9.50
CA ARG A 614 -23.64 -27.69 9.99
C ARG A 614 -23.78 -27.26 11.45
N ARG A 615 -24.83 -26.50 11.77
CA ARG A 615 -25.17 -26.15 13.15
C ARG A 615 -25.51 -27.44 13.90
N ARG A 616 -24.65 -27.88 14.82
CA ARG A 616 -25.03 -28.90 15.80
C ARG A 616 -25.97 -28.24 16.79
N GLU A 617 -27.26 -28.56 16.75
CA GLU A 617 -28.10 -28.48 17.95
C GLU A 617 -27.61 -29.55 18.91
N ALA A 618 -26.55 -29.25 19.65
CA ALA A 618 -26.14 -30.08 20.77
C ALA A 618 -27.06 -29.73 21.94
N ALA A 619 -28.04 -30.59 22.23
CA ALA A 619 -28.67 -30.61 23.54
C ALA A 619 -27.55 -30.77 24.59
N PRO A 620 -27.45 -29.88 25.60
CA PRO A 620 -26.36 -29.96 26.55
C PRO A 620 -26.52 -31.21 27.42
N ALA A 621 -25.50 -32.07 27.42
CA ALA A 621 -25.39 -33.13 28.42
C ALA A 621 -25.31 -32.50 29.83
N PRO A 622 -26.03 -33.02 30.84
CA PRO A 622 -25.96 -32.48 32.19
C PRO A 622 -24.54 -32.66 32.74
N GLY A 623 -23.85 -31.55 33.06
CA GLY A 623 -22.56 -31.56 33.76
C GLY A 623 -21.31 -31.23 32.92
N ALA A 624 -21.43 -31.00 31.62
CA ALA A 624 -20.27 -30.54 30.83
C ALA A 624 -19.97 -29.05 31.11
N ARG A 625 -18.81 -28.76 31.73
CA ARG A 625 -18.28 -27.39 31.79
C ARG A 625 -18.13 -26.87 30.36
N ARG A 626 -18.85 -25.79 30.02
CA ARG A 626 -18.65 -25.06 28.77
C ARG A 626 -17.21 -24.54 28.76
N HIS A 627 -16.36 -25.11 27.92
CA HIS A 627 -15.27 -24.32 27.37
C HIS A 627 -15.93 -23.30 26.43
N PRO A 628 -15.71 -21.99 26.64
CA PRO A 628 -16.12 -21.01 25.65
C PRO A 628 -15.51 -21.44 24.32
N ALA A 629 -16.32 -21.49 23.25
CA ALA A 629 -15.75 -21.46 21.92
C ALA A 629 -14.79 -20.26 21.88
N PRO A 630 -13.57 -20.41 21.34
CA PRO A 630 -12.70 -19.26 21.17
C PRO A 630 -13.53 -18.18 20.46
N PRO A 631 -13.48 -16.91 20.93
CA PRO A 631 -14.25 -15.85 20.30
C PRO A 631 -14.03 -15.93 18.79
N GLU A 632 -15.11 -15.90 18.01
CA GLU A 632 -15.04 -15.72 16.57
C GLU A 632 -14.31 -14.39 16.35
N ALA A 633 -12.98 -14.46 16.26
CA ALA A 633 -12.18 -13.38 15.77
C ALA A 633 -12.67 -13.18 14.35
N ALA A 634 -13.43 -12.10 14.14
CA ALA A 634 -13.68 -11.59 12.81
C ALA A 634 -12.33 -11.59 12.08
N PRO A 635 -12.25 -12.12 10.84
CA PRO A 635 -10.98 -12.13 10.14
C PRO A 635 -10.43 -10.71 10.19
N ALA A 636 -9.19 -10.56 10.67
CA ALA A 636 -8.46 -9.31 10.49
C ALA A 636 -8.64 -8.93 9.02
N LYS A 637 -9.30 -7.80 8.75
CA LYS A 637 -9.53 -7.35 7.37
C LYS A 637 -8.15 -7.35 6.71
N PRO A 638 -7.94 -8.00 5.56
CA PRO A 638 -6.70 -7.83 4.84
C PRO A 638 -6.60 -6.32 4.57
N THR A 639 -5.59 -5.68 5.14
CA THR A 639 -5.10 -4.43 4.58
C THR A 639 -4.69 -4.68 3.13
N ALA A 640 -4.21 -3.67 2.43
CA ALA A 640 -3.27 -3.96 1.36
C ALA A 640 -2.03 -4.62 2.00
N ILE A 641 -2.14 -5.90 2.34
CA ILE A 641 -1.07 -6.74 2.85
C ILE A 641 -0.24 -7.05 1.63
N ASP A 642 0.97 -6.52 1.59
CA ASP A 642 1.93 -7.03 0.65
C ASP A 642 2.39 -8.40 1.15
N LEU A 643 1.80 -9.45 0.58
CA LEU A 643 2.11 -10.84 0.93
C LEU A 643 3.61 -11.14 0.79
N ARG A 644 4.29 -10.45 -0.14
CA ARG A 644 5.73 -10.58 -0.38
C ARG A 644 6.53 -9.97 0.77
N ALA A 645 6.10 -8.83 1.33
CA ALA A 645 6.77 -8.20 2.47
C ALA A 645 6.76 -9.12 3.70
N TRP A 646 5.66 -9.84 3.91
CA TRP A 646 5.57 -10.87 4.96
C TRP A 646 6.49 -12.07 4.70
N ALA A 647 6.59 -12.51 3.45
CA ALA A 647 7.52 -13.57 3.06
C ALA A 647 8.98 -13.17 3.29
N PHE A 648 9.36 -11.92 2.98
CA PHE A 648 10.70 -11.40 3.25
C PHE A 648 10.98 -11.28 4.74
N THR A 649 10.00 -10.82 5.52
CA THR A 649 10.09 -10.76 6.99
C THR A 649 10.27 -12.16 7.58
N GLY A 650 9.50 -13.15 7.11
CA GLY A 650 9.60 -14.55 7.52
C GLY A 650 10.94 -15.19 7.13
N PHE A 651 11.43 -14.90 5.92
CA PHE A 651 12.74 -15.38 5.48
C PHE A 651 13.89 -14.76 6.30
N ALA A 652 13.85 -13.44 6.56
CA ALA A 652 14.85 -12.78 7.39
C ALA A 652 14.90 -13.34 8.82
N ARG A 653 13.72 -13.68 9.37
CA ARG A 653 13.62 -14.40 10.65
C ARG A 653 14.25 -15.79 10.57
N SER A 654 13.95 -16.56 9.52
CA SER A 654 14.49 -17.91 9.30
C SER A 654 16.03 -17.91 9.24
N VAL A 655 16.63 -16.93 8.57
CA VAL A 655 18.08 -16.74 8.51
C VAL A 655 18.67 -16.45 9.90
N ARG A 656 18.05 -15.55 10.66
CA ARG A 656 18.56 -15.15 11.98
C ARG A 656 18.41 -16.23 13.05
N GLU A 657 17.28 -16.92 13.05
CA GLU A 657 16.88 -17.82 14.14
C GLU A 657 17.14 -19.31 13.81
N GLY A 658 17.53 -19.62 12.57
CA GLY A 658 17.64 -21.01 12.10
C GLY A 658 16.28 -21.71 11.98
N ALA A 659 15.18 -20.94 11.91
CA ALA A 659 13.84 -21.47 11.75
C ALA A 659 13.60 -21.98 10.31
N PRO A 660 12.70 -22.95 10.10
CA PRO A 660 12.31 -23.37 8.75
C PRO A 660 11.69 -22.22 7.96
N VAL A 661 12.05 -22.11 6.68
CA VAL A 661 11.38 -21.20 5.73
C VAL A 661 9.96 -21.64 5.43
N ASP A 662 9.09 -20.70 5.02
CA ASP A 662 7.70 -20.98 4.67
C ASP A 662 7.56 -22.02 3.55
N VAL A 663 8.43 -21.93 2.54
CA VAL A 663 8.54 -22.91 1.44
C VAL A 663 10.01 -23.17 1.14
N SER A 664 10.47 -24.37 1.46
CA SER A 664 11.80 -24.84 1.07
C SER A 664 11.85 -25.21 -0.41
N LEU A 665 13.04 -25.29 -0.99
CA LEU A 665 13.20 -25.80 -2.36
C LEU A 665 12.68 -27.23 -2.50
N HIS A 666 12.79 -28.05 -1.43
CA HIS A 666 12.22 -29.39 -1.43
C HIS A 666 10.69 -29.39 -1.46
N ASP A 667 10.02 -28.49 -0.71
CA ASP A 667 8.56 -28.34 -0.81
C ASP A 667 8.14 -27.82 -2.20
N ALA A 668 8.87 -26.84 -2.75
CA ALA A 668 8.62 -26.33 -4.09
C ALA A 668 8.83 -27.39 -5.19
N LEU A 669 9.78 -28.31 -5.01
CA LEU A 669 9.98 -29.47 -5.89
C LEU A 669 8.74 -30.37 -5.93
N ARG A 670 7.99 -30.49 -4.82
CA ARG A 670 6.71 -31.20 -4.79
C ARG A 670 5.63 -30.49 -5.58
N THR A 671 5.57 -29.16 -5.54
CA THR A 671 4.72 -28.39 -6.47
C THR A 671 5.11 -28.68 -7.92
N GLN A 672 6.40 -28.61 -8.24
CA GLN A 672 6.90 -28.82 -9.60
C GLN A 672 6.54 -30.22 -10.12
N ALA A 673 6.66 -31.27 -9.30
CA ALA A 673 6.31 -32.63 -9.68
C ALA A 673 4.83 -32.77 -10.10
N VAL A 674 3.92 -32.00 -9.47
CA VAL A 674 2.50 -31.98 -9.86
C VAL A 674 2.29 -31.28 -11.19
N VAL A 675 2.97 -30.16 -11.43
CA VAL A 675 2.95 -29.45 -12.71
C VAL A 675 3.45 -30.35 -13.85
N GLU A 676 4.51 -31.11 -13.60
CA GLU A 676 5.13 -32.01 -14.56
C GLU A 676 4.24 -33.22 -14.88
N ALA A 677 3.60 -33.78 -13.86
CA ALA A 677 2.58 -34.81 -14.04
C ALA A 677 1.37 -34.30 -14.82
N ALA A 678 0.95 -33.05 -14.61
CA ALA A 678 -0.12 -32.43 -15.39
C ALA A 678 0.27 -32.29 -16.86
N TYR A 679 1.46 -31.78 -17.17
CA TYR A 679 1.94 -31.72 -18.56
C TYR A 679 2.08 -33.10 -19.21
N ALA A 680 2.56 -34.11 -18.47
CA ALA A 680 2.61 -35.48 -18.97
C ALA A 680 1.21 -36.08 -19.19
N SER A 681 0.26 -35.73 -18.33
CA SER A 681 -1.14 -36.15 -18.46
C SER A 681 -1.80 -35.56 -19.71
N ALA A 682 -1.68 -34.24 -19.91
CA ALA A 682 -2.22 -33.56 -21.08
C ALA A 682 -1.65 -34.10 -22.39
N ARG A 683 -0.36 -34.44 -22.45
CA ARG A 683 0.25 -35.07 -23.64
C ARG A 683 -0.23 -36.49 -23.92
N SER A 684 -0.52 -37.26 -22.88
CA SER A 684 -0.85 -38.69 -23.02
C SER A 684 -2.36 -38.98 -23.04
N GLY A 685 -3.20 -38.00 -22.67
CA GLY A 685 -4.64 -38.19 -22.47
C GLY A 685 -4.98 -39.12 -21.31
N ARG A 686 -4.02 -39.40 -20.41
CA ARG A 686 -4.17 -40.33 -19.29
C ARG A 686 -3.74 -39.68 -17.99
N ALA A 687 -4.27 -40.14 -16.87
CA ALA A 687 -3.85 -39.64 -15.56
C ALA A 687 -2.44 -40.13 -15.22
N THR A 688 -1.62 -39.25 -14.64
CA THR A 688 -0.20 -39.47 -14.33
C THR A 688 0.05 -39.34 -12.82
N VAL A 689 1.01 -40.10 -12.28
CA VAL A 689 1.46 -39.98 -10.88
C VAL A 689 2.60 -38.94 -10.80
N PRO A 690 2.54 -37.95 -9.90
CA PRO A 690 3.69 -37.08 -9.63
C PRO A 690 4.88 -37.89 -9.11
N VAL A 691 5.96 -37.94 -9.89
CA VAL A 691 7.17 -38.68 -9.52
C VAL A 691 8.12 -37.77 -8.74
N LEU A 692 8.07 -37.89 -7.43
CA LEU A 692 9.13 -37.43 -6.54
C LEU A 692 10.16 -38.55 -6.40
N PRO A 693 11.45 -38.31 -6.66
CA PRO A 693 12.45 -39.34 -6.41
C PRO A 693 12.50 -39.64 -4.91
N THR A 694 12.51 -40.93 -4.57
CA THR A 694 12.97 -41.40 -3.25
C THR A 694 14.40 -40.92 -3.05
N THR A 695 14.71 -40.40 -1.86
CA THR A 695 16.10 -40.20 -1.43
C THR A 695 16.83 -41.53 -1.51
N GLU A 696 17.59 -41.75 -2.58
CA GLU A 696 18.53 -42.86 -2.63
C GLU A 696 19.68 -42.58 -1.66
N GLY A 697 19.96 -43.59 -0.84
CA GLY A 697 21.00 -43.78 0.16
C GLY A 697 22.10 -42.72 0.32
N GLY A 698 22.32 -42.29 1.57
CA GLY A 698 23.59 -41.69 1.96
C GLY A 698 24.75 -42.70 1.84
N PRO A 699 25.99 -42.23 1.67
CA PRO A 699 27.17 -42.98 2.07
C PRO A 699 27.26 -43.11 3.60
#